data_AF-A0A3Q0D141-F1
#
_entry.id   AF-A0A3Q0D141-F1
#
_cell.length_a   1.000
_cell.length_b   1.000
_cell.length_c   1.000
_cell.angle_alpha   90.00
_cell.angle_beta   90.00
_cell.angle_gamma   90.00
#
_symmetry.space_group_name_H-M   'P 1'
#
loop_
_entity.id
_entity.type
_entity.pdbx_description
1 polymer ?
#
loop_
_entity_poly.entity_id
_entity_poly.type
_entity_poly.pdbx_seq_one_letter_code
_entity_poly.pdbx_strand_id
1 'polypeptide(L)'
;MAPAGRGCGCWGGSGAGAVLSLLLLLGALACARATEHYSPLSLLKQELQHRQQQEASAGGGCSQSGDWADQYPECESSFLNFHESDCELRGSAPCDSLLSLNTEKILSQAKSIAEQKRFPFATDNDSTNEELAIAYVLVGSGLYDEAIRHFSTMLQEEPDLVSAIYGRGIAYGKKGLHEAIEAFKEALKQKVDFIDAYKSLGQAYRELGNFEAATESFQKALLLNQNHVQTLQLRGMMLYHHGSLQEALKNFKRCLQLEPYNEVCQYMKGLSHVAMGQFYEGIKAQTKVMLNDPLPGQKASPEYLRVKYLREYSRYLHAHLDTPLTEYNIDTDLPGSFKDHWAKNLPFLIDGYEEQPGLQPHIKDVLHQNFEGYRPEVQEMICVADRLGSLMQYETPGFLPNKRIHRAMGLAALEVMQAVHRTWTNSKVRMNGKTRLMQWRDMFDIAVKWRRIADPDQPVLWLDQMPARSLSRGFNNHINLIRGQVINMRYLEYFEKILHFIKDRILVYHGANNPKGLLEVREALEKVHKVEDLLPIMKQFNTKTKDGFTVNTKVPSLKDQGKEYDGFTITITGDKVGNILFSVETQTTEERTQLYHAEIDALYKDLTAKGKVLILSSEFGEADAVCNLILSLVYYFYNLMPLSRGSSVIAYSVIVGALMASGKEVAGKIPKGKLVDFEAMTAPGSEAFSKIAKSWMNLKSISPSYKTLPSVSETFPTLRSMMEVLNTDSTPRCLKKL
;
A
#
# COMPACT_ATOMS: atom_id res chain seq x y z
N MET A 1 -39.92 -73.28 6.50
CA MET A 1 -39.90 -74.11 5.27
C MET A 1 -38.45 -74.41 4.94
N ALA A 2 -38.01 -75.63 5.22
CA ALA A 2 -36.88 -76.25 4.50
C ALA A 2 -37.43 -76.81 3.15
N PRO A 3 -36.64 -77.43 2.22
CA PRO A 3 -35.24 -77.85 2.35
C PRO A 3 -34.39 -77.83 1.04
N ALA A 4 -33.16 -78.37 1.16
CA ALA A 4 -32.43 -79.24 0.21
C ALA A 4 -31.97 -78.69 -1.17
N GLY A 5 -30.87 -79.15 -1.77
CA GLY A 5 -30.08 -80.35 -1.49
C GLY A 5 -28.76 -80.41 -2.26
N ARG A 6 -28.00 -81.45 -1.90
CA ARG A 6 -26.68 -81.87 -2.41
C ARG A 6 -26.74 -82.39 -3.85
N GLY A 7 -25.59 -82.40 -4.55
CA GLY A 7 -25.37 -83.27 -5.72
C GLY A 7 -23.98 -83.15 -6.34
N CYS A 8 -23.13 -84.17 -6.12
CA CYS A 8 -21.82 -84.39 -6.74
C CYS A 8 -21.93 -84.76 -8.24
N GLY A 9 -20.84 -84.55 -9.00
CA GLY A 9 -20.63 -85.22 -10.28
C GLY A 9 -19.36 -84.76 -11.02
N CYS A 10 -18.32 -85.61 -11.03
CA CYS A 10 -17.07 -85.45 -11.77
C CYS A 10 -17.18 -85.98 -13.23
N TRP A 11 -16.07 -85.77 -13.96
CA TRP A 11 -15.70 -86.22 -15.33
C TRP A 11 -16.09 -85.22 -16.43
N GLY A 12 -15.23 -84.79 -17.36
CA GLY A 12 -13.84 -85.11 -17.66
C GLY A 12 -13.58 -84.74 -19.13
N GLY A 13 -12.38 -84.25 -19.45
CA GLY A 13 -11.81 -84.37 -20.81
C GLY A 13 -11.80 -83.14 -21.73
N SER A 14 -10.61 -82.54 -21.82
CA SER A 14 -9.90 -82.09 -23.04
C SER A 14 -10.46 -80.96 -23.92
N GLY A 15 -9.66 -79.88 -24.02
CA GLY A 15 -9.72 -78.90 -25.10
C GLY A 15 -8.81 -77.70 -24.83
N ALA A 16 -7.66 -77.64 -25.51
CA ALA A 16 -6.62 -76.64 -25.37
C ALA A 16 -7.06 -75.22 -25.78
N GLY A 17 -6.46 -74.20 -25.15
CA GLY A 17 -6.58 -72.81 -25.59
C GLY A 17 -6.13 -71.82 -24.51
N ALA A 18 -4.83 -71.52 -24.49
CA ALA A 18 -4.21 -70.52 -23.63
C ALA A 18 -4.92 -69.16 -23.72
N VAL A 19 -5.22 -68.51 -22.58
CA VAL A 19 -4.94 -67.10 -22.21
C VAL A 19 -5.28 -66.94 -20.71
N LEU A 20 -4.46 -66.16 -19.96
CA LEU A 20 -4.65 -65.65 -18.58
C LEU A 20 -4.10 -66.45 -17.39
N SER A 21 -2.78 -66.65 -17.39
CA SER A 21 -1.99 -66.69 -16.15
C SER A 21 -1.81 -65.28 -15.58
N LEU A 22 -2.77 -64.75 -14.80
CA LEU A 22 -2.52 -63.56 -13.95
C LEU A 22 -3.56 -63.36 -12.82
N LEU A 23 -4.06 -64.43 -12.19
CA LEU A 23 -5.04 -64.33 -11.08
C LEU A 23 -4.74 -65.30 -9.91
N LEU A 24 -3.46 -65.53 -9.61
CA LEU A 24 -3.01 -66.32 -8.45
C LEU A 24 -1.88 -65.63 -7.65
N LEU A 25 -1.97 -64.30 -7.52
CA LEU A 25 -1.08 -63.47 -6.66
C LEU A 25 -1.87 -62.42 -5.84
N LEU A 26 -3.14 -62.70 -5.53
CA LEU A 26 -4.03 -61.81 -4.74
C LEU A 26 -4.51 -62.41 -3.40
N GLY A 27 -3.84 -63.43 -2.87
CA GLY A 27 -4.33 -64.17 -1.69
C GLY A 27 -3.40 -64.23 -0.47
N ALA A 28 -2.19 -63.67 -0.51
CA ALA A 28 -1.23 -63.84 0.59
C ALA A 28 -0.25 -62.67 0.68
N LEU A 29 -0.72 -61.52 1.19
CA LEU A 29 0.07 -60.46 1.85
C LEU A 29 -0.89 -59.53 2.61
N ALA A 30 -1.81 -60.14 3.37
CA ALA A 30 -2.63 -59.47 4.37
C ALA A 30 -2.16 -59.95 5.75
N CYS A 31 -0.97 -59.51 6.16
CA CYS A 31 -0.53 -59.50 7.55
C CYS A 31 0.70 -58.60 7.67
N ALA A 32 0.66 -57.68 8.64
CA ALA A 32 1.72 -56.76 9.05
C ALA A 32 2.06 -55.58 8.10
N ARG A 33 1.15 -54.61 8.02
CA ARG A 33 1.58 -53.21 8.18
C ARG A 33 0.85 -52.65 9.39
N ALA A 34 1.52 -52.67 10.52
CA ALA A 34 1.27 -51.68 11.55
C ALA A 34 1.39 -50.32 10.87
N THR A 35 0.32 -49.54 10.89
CA THR A 35 0.40 -48.10 10.64
C THR A 35 1.21 -47.51 11.81
N GLU A 36 2.54 -47.52 11.69
CA GLU A 36 3.35 -46.56 12.42
C GLU A 36 2.90 -45.19 11.94
N HIS A 37 2.09 -44.51 12.76
CA HIS A 37 1.92 -43.07 12.64
C HIS A 37 3.30 -42.46 12.90
N TYR A 38 4.02 -42.17 11.81
CA TYR A 38 5.13 -41.23 11.87
C TYR A 38 4.59 -39.94 12.47
N SER A 39 5.25 -39.41 13.51
CA SER A 39 4.86 -38.10 14.03
C SER A 39 4.99 -37.09 12.88
N PRO A 40 4.07 -36.13 12.71
CA PRO A 40 4.21 -35.08 11.69
C PRO A 40 5.55 -34.32 11.84
N LEU A 41 6.10 -34.28 13.06
CA LEU A 41 7.48 -33.88 13.38
C LEU A 41 8.56 -34.63 12.58
N SER A 42 8.42 -35.94 12.40
CA SER A 42 9.34 -36.76 11.61
C SER A 42 9.17 -36.56 10.10
N LEU A 43 7.95 -36.25 9.65
CA LEU A 43 7.64 -35.85 8.28
C LEU A 43 8.20 -34.46 7.95
N LEU A 44 8.03 -33.47 8.83
CA LEU A 44 8.64 -32.14 8.69
C LEU A 44 10.17 -32.25 8.67
N LYS A 45 10.74 -33.07 9.55
CA LYS A 45 12.18 -33.34 9.60
C LYS A 45 12.67 -34.03 8.33
N GLN A 46 11.93 -35.00 7.80
CA GLN A 46 12.23 -35.65 6.52
C GLN A 46 12.09 -34.70 5.32
N GLU A 47 11.06 -33.86 5.27
CA GLU A 47 10.81 -32.90 4.19
C GLU A 47 11.93 -31.84 4.15
N LEU A 48 12.32 -31.32 5.32
CA LEU A 48 13.42 -30.36 5.45
C LEU A 48 14.79 -31.01 5.18
N GLN A 49 15.00 -32.27 5.58
CA GLN A 49 16.23 -33.03 5.28
C GLN A 49 16.34 -33.48 3.81
N HIS A 50 15.23 -33.84 3.16
CA HIS A 50 15.20 -34.24 1.75
C HIS A 50 15.56 -33.06 0.83
N ARG A 51 15.14 -31.84 1.19
CA ARG A 51 15.58 -30.61 0.50
C ARG A 51 17.07 -30.33 0.70
N GLN A 52 17.62 -30.62 1.88
CA GLN A 52 19.06 -30.53 2.18
C GLN A 52 19.93 -31.42 1.27
N GLN A 53 19.46 -32.63 0.94
CA GLN A 53 20.20 -33.58 0.10
C GLN A 53 20.18 -33.21 -1.40
N GLN A 54 19.17 -32.50 -1.88
CA GLN A 54 19.17 -31.94 -3.24
C GLN A 54 20.16 -30.77 -3.39
N GLU A 55 20.54 -30.11 -2.29
CA GLU A 55 21.42 -28.94 -2.27
C GLU A 55 22.92 -29.28 -2.16
N ALA A 56 23.28 -30.42 -1.56
CA ALA A 56 24.68 -30.83 -1.38
C ALA A 56 25.40 -31.23 -2.68
N SER A 57 24.67 -31.42 -3.79
CA SER A 57 25.24 -31.85 -5.08
C SER A 57 25.79 -30.70 -5.95
N ALA A 58 25.76 -29.44 -5.48
CA ALA A 58 26.15 -28.26 -6.27
C ALA A 58 27.18 -27.32 -5.59
N GLY A 59 28.07 -27.85 -4.75
CA GLY A 59 29.07 -27.05 -4.02
C GLY A 59 30.42 -26.89 -4.75
N GLY A 60 30.76 -25.68 -5.19
CA GLY A 60 32.12 -25.26 -5.57
C GLY A 60 32.52 -24.03 -4.74
N GLY A 61 33.68 -24.09 -4.08
CA GLY A 61 34.07 -23.20 -2.99
C GLY A 61 34.44 -21.76 -3.36
N CYS A 62 34.23 -20.84 -2.40
CA CYS A 62 34.83 -19.50 -2.38
C CYS A 62 35.41 -19.17 -1.00
N SER A 63 36.47 -18.38 -1.02
CA SER A 63 37.39 -18.02 0.07
C SER A 63 36.89 -16.90 0.99
N GLN A 64 37.29 -16.99 2.27
CA GLN A 64 36.99 -16.09 3.39
C GLN A 64 37.68 -14.71 3.30
N SER A 65 37.01 -13.68 3.83
CA SER A 65 37.66 -12.57 4.55
C SER A 65 36.68 -11.79 5.44
N GLY A 66 36.98 -11.74 6.75
CA GLY A 66 36.84 -10.52 7.58
C GLY A 66 35.66 -10.42 8.55
N ASP A 67 35.92 -10.77 9.82
CA ASP A 67 35.07 -10.70 11.02
C ASP A 67 34.36 -9.36 11.28
N TRP A 68 33.06 -9.42 11.66
CA TRP A 68 32.46 -8.70 12.80
C TRP A 68 31.29 -9.54 13.36
N ALA A 69 31.50 -10.06 14.56
CA ALA A 69 30.62 -11.00 15.26
C ALA A 69 29.48 -10.32 16.03
N ASP A 70 28.30 -10.92 15.89
CA ASP A 70 27.20 -11.16 16.83
C ASP A 70 26.90 -10.20 18.00
N GLN A 71 25.65 -9.73 18.02
CA GLN A 71 24.73 -9.85 19.17
C GLN A 71 23.30 -9.48 18.75
N TYR A 72 22.42 -10.49 18.63
CA TYR A 72 21.00 -10.35 18.33
C TYR A 72 20.17 -10.46 19.62
N PRO A 73 19.34 -9.46 19.97
CA PRO A 73 18.22 -9.66 20.88
C PRO A 73 16.93 -9.98 20.11
N GLU A 74 16.15 -10.89 20.68
CA GLU A 74 14.84 -11.33 20.22
C GLU A 74 13.84 -10.17 20.11
N CYS A 75 13.25 -9.99 18.92
CA CYS A 75 12.01 -9.23 18.81
C CYS A 75 10.88 -10.08 19.40
N GLU A 76 10.30 -9.69 20.54
CA GLU A 76 8.97 -10.14 20.93
C GLU A 76 7.93 -9.51 19.99
N SER A 77 7.81 -10.02 18.76
CA SER A 77 6.59 -9.86 17.96
C SER A 77 5.60 -10.94 18.38
N SER A 78 4.43 -10.51 18.85
CA SER A 78 3.30 -11.43 19.04
C SER A 78 2.90 -11.96 17.64
N PHE A 79 3.33 -13.17 17.29
CA PHE A 79 2.99 -13.89 16.06
C PHE A 79 1.47 -14.05 15.82
N LEU A 80 0.65 -13.76 16.83
CA LEU A 80 -0.82 -13.71 16.75
C LEU A 80 -1.37 -12.41 16.14
N ASN A 81 -0.51 -11.45 15.81
CA ASN A 81 -0.92 -10.18 15.23
C ASN A 81 -0.86 -10.22 13.70
N PHE A 82 -2.00 -9.87 13.10
CA PHE A 82 -2.17 -9.68 11.66
C PHE A 82 -1.28 -8.57 11.08
N HIS A 83 -0.66 -7.74 11.93
CA HIS A 83 0.17 -6.60 11.56
C HIS A 83 1.59 -6.71 12.11
N GLU A 84 2.58 -6.63 11.21
CA GLU A 84 3.82 -5.92 11.50
C GLU A 84 3.77 -4.64 10.65
N SER A 85 4.15 -3.51 11.23
CA SER A 85 4.40 -2.27 10.50
C SER A 85 5.39 -2.53 9.38
N ASP A 86 5.27 -1.84 8.25
CA ASP A 86 6.22 -1.85 7.12
C ASP A 86 7.69 -1.86 7.59
N CYS A 87 8.21 -3.05 7.87
CA CYS A 87 9.59 -3.26 8.27
C CYS A 87 10.37 -3.29 6.97
N GLU A 88 10.90 -2.14 6.57
CA GLU A 88 12.02 -2.09 5.64
C GLU A 88 13.25 -2.70 6.32
N LEU A 89 13.36 -4.03 6.27
CA LEU A 89 14.64 -4.71 6.46
C LEU A 89 15.56 -4.30 5.30
N ARG A 90 16.42 -3.31 5.52
CA ARG A 90 17.58 -3.03 4.67
C ARG A 90 18.77 -3.77 5.25
N GLY A 91 19.32 -4.68 4.45
CA GLY A 91 20.57 -5.38 4.74
C GLY A 91 20.53 -6.80 4.21
N SER A 92 21.21 -7.05 3.09
CA SER A 92 21.57 -8.39 2.65
C SER A 92 22.67 -8.92 3.58
N ALA A 93 22.38 -9.93 4.39
CA ALA A 93 23.42 -10.71 5.07
C ALA A 93 24.01 -11.75 4.09
N PRO A 94 25.30 -12.11 4.21
CA PRO A 94 25.94 -13.06 3.30
C PRO A 94 25.43 -14.49 3.57
N CYS A 95 25.33 -15.27 2.50
CA CYS A 95 24.95 -16.67 2.52
C CYS A 95 26.04 -17.55 3.15
N ASP A 96 25.87 -17.88 4.44
CA ASP A 96 26.31 -19.17 4.97
C ASP A 96 25.08 -20.01 5.34
N SER A 97 25.25 -21.33 5.51
CA SER A 97 24.19 -22.34 5.61
C SER A 97 23.15 -22.07 6.72
N LEU A 98 22.18 -21.20 6.43
CA LEU A 98 21.11 -20.68 7.29
C LEU A 98 19.97 -21.67 7.56
N LEU A 99 19.84 -22.73 6.74
CA LEU A 99 18.68 -23.64 6.78
C LEU A 99 18.69 -24.64 7.95
N SER A 100 19.87 -25.12 8.36
CA SER A 100 19.99 -26.02 9.52
C SER A 100 19.72 -25.28 10.84
N LEU A 101 20.24 -24.07 10.97
CA LEU A 101 20.05 -23.20 12.14
C LEU A 101 18.60 -22.72 12.30
N ASN A 102 17.85 -22.53 11.20
CA ASN A 102 16.48 -22.03 11.30
C ASN A 102 15.48 -23.11 11.71
N THR A 103 15.68 -24.37 11.30
CA THR A 103 14.76 -25.48 11.63
C THR A 103 14.81 -25.83 13.12
N GLU A 104 16.01 -25.98 13.69
CA GLU A 104 16.16 -26.27 15.12
C GLU A 104 15.66 -25.10 15.98
N LYS A 105 15.84 -23.87 15.51
CA LYS A 105 15.29 -22.67 16.16
C LYS A 105 13.77 -22.60 16.11
N ILE A 106 13.16 -22.89 14.96
CA ILE A 106 11.70 -22.95 14.82
C ILE A 106 11.13 -24.02 15.77
N LEU A 107 11.75 -25.20 15.81
CA LEU A 107 11.30 -26.29 16.69
C LEU A 107 11.50 -25.98 18.17
N SER A 108 12.62 -25.35 18.55
CA SER A 108 12.84 -24.97 19.96
C SER A 108 11.88 -23.89 20.42
N GLN A 109 11.58 -22.91 19.57
CA GLN A 109 10.56 -21.89 19.82
C GLN A 109 9.15 -22.51 19.90
N ALA A 110 8.81 -23.41 18.99
CA ALA A 110 7.51 -24.08 18.98
C ALA A 110 7.29 -24.89 20.27
N LYS A 111 8.30 -25.63 20.74
CA LYS A 111 8.22 -26.34 22.02
C LYS A 111 7.96 -25.40 23.20
N SER A 112 8.72 -24.30 23.28
CA SER A 112 8.51 -23.28 24.31
C SER A 112 7.09 -22.68 24.28
N ILE A 113 6.56 -22.42 23.09
CA ILE A 113 5.19 -21.90 22.89
C ILE A 113 4.12 -22.93 23.25
N ALA A 114 4.33 -24.21 22.90
CA ALA A 114 3.46 -25.32 23.23
C ALA A 114 3.38 -25.54 24.74
N GLU A 115 4.53 -25.59 25.42
CA GLU A 115 4.61 -25.71 26.88
C GLU A 115 3.91 -24.56 27.60
N GLN A 116 4.05 -23.34 27.07
CA GLN A 116 3.41 -22.14 27.62
C GLN A 116 1.94 -21.97 27.16
N LYS A 117 1.43 -22.85 26.28
CA LYS A 117 0.11 -22.75 25.64
C LYS A 117 -0.18 -21.34 25.08
N ARG A 118 0.82 -20.68 24.49
CA ARG A 118 0.75 -19.29 24.00
C ARG A 118 0.10 -19.18 22.61
N PHE A 119 -1.11 -19.72 22.46
CA PHE A 119 -1.94 -19.57 21.27
C PHE A 119 -3.43 -19.73 21.62
N PRO A 120 -4.36 -19.22 20.78
CA PRO A 120 -5.79 -19.32 21.05
C PRO A 120 -6.25 -20.77 21.18
N PHE A 121 -7.13 -21.06 22.15
CA PHE A 121 -7.79 -22.36 22.30
C PHE A 121 -6.84 -23.57 22.32
N ALA A 122 -5.80 -23.54 23.15
CA ALA A 122 -4.98 -24.72 23.42
C ALA A 122 -5.85 -25.88 23.90
N THR A 123 -5.54 -27.09 23.42
CA THR A 123 -6.33 -28.29 23.68
C THR A 123 -5.75 -29.07 24.87
N ASP A 124 -6.42 -30.15 25.26
CA ASP A 124 -5.89 -31.12 26.23
C ASP A 124 -4.92 -32.13 25.60
N ASN A 125 -4.78 -32.12 24.27
CA ASN A 125 -3.86 -32.99 23.55
C ASN A 125 -2.54 -32.26 23.29
N ASP A 126 -1.48 -32.67 24.01
CA ASP A 126 -0.15 -32.08 23.88
C ASP A 126 0.42 -32.21 22.47
N SER A 127 0.10 -33.30 21.75
CA SER A 127 0.53 -33.47 20.36
C SER A 127 -0.12 -32.42 19.46
N THR A 128 -1.43 -32.18 19.59
CA THR A 128 -2.13 -31.14 18.80
C THR A 128 -1.59 -29.75 19.14
N ASN A 129 -1.27 -29.49 20.41
CA ASN A 129 -0.67 -28.24 20.85
C ASN A 129 0.74 -28.01 20.29
N GLU A 130 1.56 -29.05 20.18
CA GLU A 130 2.88 -28.97 19.55
C GLU A 130 2.76 -28.62 18.06
N GLU A 131 1.85 -29.29 17.33
CA GLU A 131 1.60 -29.00 15.91
C GLU A 131 1.04 -27.58 15.70
N LEU A 132 0.13 -27.12 16.57
CA LEU A 132 -0.37 -25.73 16.55
C LEU A 132 0.79 -24.75 16.75
N ALA A 133 1.65 -25.00 17.74
CA ALA A 133 2.78 -24.12 18.02
C ALA A 133 3.75 -24.05 16.84
N ILE A 134 4.05 -25.18 16.18
CA ILE A 134 4.86 -25.21 14.96
C ILE A 134 4.22 -24.32 13.89
N ALA A 135 2.93 -24.51 13.62
CA ALA A 135 2.22 -23.74 12.61
C ALA A 135 2.20 -22.22 12.92
N TYR A 136 2.02 -21.82 14.17
CA TYR A 136 2.11 -20.41 14.58
C TYR A 136 3.53 -19.84 14.49
N VAL A 137 4.57 -20.62 14.77
CA VAL A 137 5.96 -20.20 14.58
C VAL A 137 6.29 -20.04 13.10
N LEU A 138 5.75 -20.91 12.22
CA LEU A 138 5.87 -20.74 10.77
C LEU A 138 5.26 -19.41 10.31
N VAL A 139 4.08 -19.05 10.82
CA VAL A 139 3.48 -17.72 10.59
C VAL A 139 4.41 -16.61 11.07
N GLY A 140 4.92 -16.68 12.30
CA GLY A 140 5.85 -15.69 12.86
C GLY A 140 7.17 -15.58 12.11
N SER A 141 7.59 -16.66 11.44
CA SER A 141 8.81 -16.72 10.62
C SER A 141 8.58 -16.24 9.18
N GLY A 142 7.36 -15.87 8.81
CA GLY A 142 7.00 -15.45 7.44
C GLY A 142 6.84 -16.59 6.43
N LEU A 143 6.81 -17.84 6.89
CA LEU A 143 6.62 -19.06 6.09
C LEU A 143 5.12 -19.39 6.01
N TYR A 144 4.36 -18.54 5.31
CA TYR A 144 2.91 -18.58 5.28
C TYR A 144 2.36 -19.76 4.47
N ASP A 145 2.99 -20.14 3.36
CA ASP A 145 2.57 -21.31 2.58
C ASP A 145 2.70 -22.60 3.37
N GLU A 146 3.82 -22.76 4.08
CA GLU A 146 4.06 -23.87 4.97
C GLU A 146 3.03 -23.88 6.11
N ALA A 147 2.78 -22.72 6.74
CA ALA A 147 1.77 -22.60 7.78
C ALA A 147 0.36 -22.95 7.27
N ILE A 148 -0.04 -22.46 6.09
CA ILE A 148 -1.35 -22.76 5.48
C ILE A 148 -1.49 -24.25 5.23
N ARG A 149 -0.46 -24.89 4.66
CA ARG A 149 -0.45 -26.34 4.43
C ARG A 149 -0.57 -27.08 5.76
N HIS A 150 0.21 -26.67 6.76
CA HIS A 150 0.24 -27.31 8.07
C HIS A 150 -1.11 -27.24 8.78
N PHE A 151 -1.71 -26.04 8.88
CA PHE A 151 -3.05 -25.88 9.43
C PHE A 151 -4.09 -26.66 8.62
N SER A 152 -3.95 -26.74 7.30
CA SER A 152 -4.90 -27.49 6.47
C SER A 152 -4.83 -29.00 6.72
N THR A 153 -3.64 -29.55 6.96
CA THR A 153 -3.48 -30.95 7.38
C THR A 153 -4.14 -31.20 8.74
N MET A 154 -3.91 -30.31 9.72
CA MET A 154 -4.56 -30.43 11.03
C MET A 154 -6.09 -30.41 10.92
N LEU A 155 -6.63 -29.57 10.04
CA LEU A 155 -8.06 -29.46 9.79
C LEU A 155 -8.65 -30.62 8.96
N GLN A 156 -7.82 -31.45 8.34
CA GLN A 156 -8.28 -32.72 7.74
C GLN A 156 -8.54 -33.77 8.83
N GLU A 157 -7.75 -33.75 9.90
CA GLU A 157 -7.87 -34.65 11.04
C GLU A 157 -8.96 -34.17 12.03
N GLU A 158 -8.93 -32.88 12.36
CA GLU A 158 -9.85 -32.23 13.29
C GLU A 158 -10.49 -30.97 12.63
N PRO A 159 -11.60 -31.12 11.88
CA PRO A 159 -12.18 -30.01 11.11
C PRO A 159 -12.65 -28.80 11.93
N ASP A 160 -13.03 -29.03 13.19
CA ASP A 160 -13.60 -28.01 14.08
C ASP A 160 -12.55 -27.35 14.99
N LEU A 161 -11.25 -27.59 14.76
CA LEU A 161 -10.17 -27.05 15.57
C LEU A 161 -10.03 -25.52 15.38
N VAL A 162 -10.72 -24.75 16.23
CA VAL A 162 -10.84 -23.28 16.14
C VAL A 162 -9.48 -22.58 16.02
N SER A 163 -8.48 -23.04 16.78
CA SER A 163 -7.13 -22.47 16.75
C SER A 163 -6.47 -22.63 15.37
N ALA A 164 -6.61 -23.79 14.74
CA ALA A 164 -6.06 -24.03 13.41
C ALA A 164 -6.82 -23.27 12.32
N ILE A 165 -8.16 -23.17 12.42
CA ILE A 165 -8.98 -22.36 11.50
C ILE A 165 -8.53 -20.90 11.56
N TYR A 166 -8.40 -20.35 12.76
CA TYR A 166 -7.98 -18.97 12.99
C TYR A 166 -6.54 -18.71 12.55
N GLY A 167 -5.60 -19.59 12.92
CA GLY A 167 -4.20 -19.51 12.51
C GLY A 167 -4.04 -19.55 10.98
N ARG A 168 -4.81 -20.41 10.31
CA ARG A 168 -4.86 -20.45 8.83
C ARG A 168 -5.38 -19.14 8.25
N GLY A 169 -6.38 -18.51 8.88
CA GLY A 169 -6.85 -17.18 8.50
C GLY A 169 -5.80 -16.08 8.63
N ILE A 170 -4.98 -16.12 9.70
CA ILE A 170 -3.84 -15.20 9.86
C ILE A 170 -2.84 -15.39 8.72
N ALA A 171 -2.46 -16.63 8.43
CA ALA A 171 -1.52 -16.94 7.36
C ALA A 171 -2.07 -16.52 5.99
N TYR A 172 -3.35 -16.77 5.73
CA TYR A 172 -4.00 -16.34 4.49
C TYR A 172 -3.94 -14.84 4.31
N GLY A 173 -4.25 -14.02 5.32
CA GLY A 173 -4.36 -12.58 5.07
C GLY A 173 -3.03 -11.86 4.84
N LYS A 174 -1.89 -12.56 4.97
CA LYS A 174 -0.60 -12.11 4.45
C LYS A 174 -0.44 -12.34 2.94
N LYS A 175 -1.19 -13.30 2.37
CA LYS A 175 -1.20 -13.64 0.93
C LYS A 175 -2.44 -13.13 0.18
N GLY A 176 -3.61 -13.16 0.81
CA GLY A 176 -4.91 -12.82 0.24
C GLY A 176 -5.99 -12.64 1.31
N LEU A 177 -6.75 -11.55 1.23
CA LEU A 177 -7.74 -11.21 2.26
C LEU A 177 -9.06 -11.98 2.16
N HIS A 178 -9.42 -12.49 0.97
CA HIS A 178 -10.70 -13.18 0.80
C HIS A 178 -10.72 -14.50 1.59
N GLU A 179 -9.68 -15.31 1.45
CA GLU A 179 -9.49 -16.57 2.18
C GLU A 179 -9.34 -16.32 3.68
N ALA A 180 -8.66 -15.23 4.06
CA ALA A 180 -8.54 -14.83 5.46
C ALA A 180 -9.90 -14.52 6.09
N ILE A 181 -10.74 -13.74 5.39
CA ILE A 181 -12.09 -13.38 5.84
C ILE A 181 -12.96 -14.62 6.02
N GLU A 182 -12.94 -15.55 5.06
CA GLU A 182 -13.73 -16.78 5.17
C GLU A 182 -13.23 -17.67 6.32
N ALA A 183 -11.91 -17.77 6.52
CA ALA A 183 -11.36 -18.48 7.68
C ALA A 183 -11.76 -17.83 9.02
N PHE A 184 -11.73 -16.50 9.13
CA PHE A 184 -12.16 -15.80 10.35
C PHE A 184 -13.66 -15.96 10.61
N LYS A 185 -14.49 -15.91 9.57
CA LYS A 185 -15.93 -16.21 9.68
C LYS A 185 -16.17 -17.65 10.13
N GLU A 186 -15.41 -18.60 9.60
CA GLU A 186 -15.50 -20.00 10.00
C GLU A 186 -15.13 -20.19 11.48
N ALA A 187 -14.03 -19.57 11.93
CA ALA A 187 -13.66 -19.55 13.34
C ALA A 187 -14.79 -18.98 14.23
N LEU A 188 -15.49 -17.94 13.75
CA LEU A 188 -16.63 -17.34 14.45
C LEU A 188 -17.90 -18.21 14.44
N LYS A 189 -18.09 -19.10 13.45
CA LYS A 189 -19.18 -20.09 13.49
C LYS A 189 -18.95 -21.12 14.59
N GLN A 190 -17.70 -21.55 14.75
CA GLN A 190 -17.30 -22.50 15.79
C GLN A 190 -17.30 -21.84 17.19
N LYS A 191 -16.86 -20.57 17.27
CA LYS A 191 -16.76 -19.81 18.52
C LYS A 191 -17.23 -18.36 18.34
N VAL A 192 -18.51 -18.13 18.62
CA VAL A 192 -19.20 -16.84 18.39
C VAL A 192 -18.64 -15.71 19.25
N ASP A 193 -18.14 -16.01 20.45
CA ASP A 193 -17.57 -15.06 21.41
C ASP A 193 -16.05 -14.83 21.23
N PHE A 194 -15.50 -15.13 20.05
CA PHE A 194 -14.07 -15.00 19.79
C PHE A 194 -13.66 -13.57 19.36
N ILE A 195 -13.18 -12.78 20.34
CA ILE A 195 -12.80 -11.38 20.16
C ILE A 195 -11.72 -11.19 19.09
N ASP A 196 -10.67 -12.01 19.08
CA ASP A 196 -9.56 -11.86 18.13
C ASP A 196 -9.98 -12.16 16.69
N ALA A 197 -10.91 -13.10 16.46
CA ALA A 197 -11.46 -13.31 15.12
C ALA A 197 -12.27 -12.10 14.63
N TYR A 198 -13.09 -11.47 15.48
CA TYR A 198 -13.77 -10.22 15.10
C TYR A 198 -12.79 -9.06 14.85
N LYS A 199 -11.73 -8.94 15.66
CA LYS A 199 -10.65 -7.96 15.45
C LYS A 199 -9.96 -8.19 14.10
N SER A 200 -9.53 -9.41 13.83
CA SER A 200 -8.81 -9.78 12.59
C SER A 200 -9.72 -9.66 11.36
N LEU A 201 -11.00 -9.99 11.49
CA LEU A 201 -12.02 -9.75 10.46
C LEU A 201 -12.20 -8.25 10.17
N GLY A 202 -12.30 -7.42 11.22
CA GLY A 202 -12.39 -5.97 11.07
C GLY A 202 -11.15 -5.38 10.39
N GLN A 203 -9.97 -5.89 10.73
CA GLN A 203 -8.73 -5.49 10.09
C GLN A 203 -8.67 -5.91 8.62
N ALA A 204 -9.05 -7.15 8.30
CA ALA A 204 -9.13 -7.62 6.92
C ALA A 204 -10.09 -6.77 6.08
N TYR A 205 -11.27 -6.41 6.62
CA TYR A 205 -12.18 -5.50 5.92
C TYR A 205 -11.62 -4.09 5.75
N ARG A 206 -10.88 -3.56 6.75
CA ARG A 206 -10.18 -2.28 6.62
C ARG A 206 -9.16 -2.32 5.49
N GLU A 207 -8.35 -3.38 5.41
CA GLU A 207 -7.37 -3.57 4.34
C GLU A 207 -8.02 -3.84 2.97
N LEU A 208 -9.26 -4.34 2.91
CA LEU A 208 -10.06 -4.36 1.67
C LEU A 208 -10.65 -2.98 1.32
N GLY A 209 -10.57 -1.98 2.21
CA GLY A 209 -11.23 -0.69 2.04
C GLY A 209 -12.72 -0.69 2.38
N ASN A 210 -13.27 -1.77 2.94
CA ASN A 210 -14.66 -1.87 3.35
C ASN A 210 -14.85 -1.31 4.78
N PHE A 211 -15.12 0.00 4.85
CA PHE A 211 -15.23 0.73 6.11
C PHE A 211 -16.40 0.24 6.99
N GLU A 212 -17.55 -0.05 6.38
CA GLU A 212 -18.76 -0.46 7.09
C GLU A 212 -18.57 -1.83 7.76
N ALA A 213 -18.11 -2.83 7.00
CA ALA A 213 -17.89 -4.18 7.54
C ALA A 213 -16.76 -4.21 8.58
N ALA A 214 -15.71 -3.38 8.38
CA ALA A 214 -14.65 -3.21 9.37
C ALA A 214 -15.19 -2.61 10.68
N THR A 215 -16.02 -1.57 10.58
CA THR A 215 -16.66 -0.92 11.74
C THR A 215 -17.55 -1.89 12.50
N GLU A 216 -18.39 -2.65 11.80
CA GLU A 216 -19.26 -3.66 12.42
C GLU A 216 -18.45 -4.72 13.16
N SER A 217 -17.39 -5.24 12.54
CA SER A 217 -16.54 -6.28 13.13
C SER A 217 -15.80 -5.77 14.36
N PHE A 218 -15.20 -4.58 14.31
CA PHE A 218 -14.58 -3.97 15.49
C PHE A 218 -15.60 -3.65 16.59
N GLN A 219 -16.82 -3.24 16.22
CA GLN A 219 -17.88 -3.00 17.19
C GLN A 219 -18.30 -4.30 17.89
N LYS A 220 -18.43 -5.42 17.17
CA LYS A 220 -18.71 -6.74 17.78
C LYS A 220 -17.62 -7.18 18.74
N ALA A 221 -16.34 -7.02 18.37
CA ALA A 221 -15.22 -7.28 19.28
C ALA A 221 -15.31 -6.43 20.57
N LEU A 222 -15.65 -5.15 20.46
CA LEU A 222 -15.79 -4.25 21.62
C LEU A 222 -17.07 -4.47 22.43
N LEU A 223 -18.11 -5.06 21.85
CA LEU A 223 -19.30 -5.49 22.60
C LEU A 223 -18.98 -6.69 23.51
N LEU A 224 -18.14 -7.61 23.03
CA LEU A 224 -17.65 -8.74 23.84
C LEU A 224 -16.66 -8.29 24.92
N ASN A 225 -15.76 -7.35 24.60
CA ASN A 225 -14.85 -6.74 25.56
C ASN A 225 -14.60 -5.26 25.25
N GLN A 226 -15.25 -4.38 26.03
CA GLN A 226 -15.15 -2.93 25.87
C GLN A 226 -13.75 -2.37 26.17
N ASN A 227 -12.89 -3.16 26.83
CA ASN A 227 -11.53 -2.78 27.23
C ASN A 227 -10.46 -3.48 26.39
N HIS A 228 -10.83 -4.05 25.23
CA HIS A 228 -9.85 -4.68 24.35
C HIS A 228 -9.00 -3.63 23.62
N VAL A 229 -7.79 -3.38 24.13
CA VAL A 229 -6.92 -2.28 23.71
C VAL A 229 -6.55 -2.34 22.23
N GLN A 230 -6.18 -3.52 21.72
CA GLN A 230 -5.79 -3.68 20.32
C GLN A 230 -6.95 -3.34 19.37
N THR A 231 -8.19 -3.69 19.72
CA THR A 231 -9.36 -3.31 18.91
C THR A 231 -9.62 -1.82 18.95
N LEU A 232 -9.51 -1.17 20.13
CA LEU A 232 -9.64 0.29 20.24
C LEU A 232 -8.59 1.00 19.38
N GLN A 233 -7.33 0.55 19.44
CA GLN A 233 -6.24 1.08 18.63
C GLN A 233 -6.54 0.96 17.12
N LEU A 234 -6.85 -0.25 16.64
CA LEU A 234 -7.11 -0.51 15.21
C LEU A 234 -8.34 0.24 14.68
N ARG A 235 -9.43 0.25 15.46
CA ARG A 235 -10.63 1.03 15.13
C ARG A 235 -10.34 2.53 15.11
N GLY A 236 -9.57 3.04 16.07
CA GLY A 236 -9.11 4.43 16.11
C GLY A 236 -8.32 4.80 14.86
N MET A 237 -7.36 3.96 14.45
CA MET A 237 -6.58 4.16 13.22
C MET A 237 -7.46 4.15 11.97
N MET A 238 -8.39 3.21 11.86
CA MET A 238 -9.37 3.16 10.77
C MET A 238 -10.17 4.47 10.69
N LEU A 239 -10.70 4.95 11.83
CA LEU A 239 -11.47 6.18 11.91
C LEU A 239 -10.63 7.40 11.52
N TYR A 240 -9.36 7.46 11.93
CA TYR A 240 -8.41 8.49 11.51
C TYR A 240 -8.26 8.50 9.98
N HIS A 241 -7.96 7.34 9.38
CA HIS A 241 -7.80 7.22 7.93
C HIS A 241 -9.09 7.41 7.15
N HIS A 242 -10.26 7.27 7.78
CA HIS A 242 -11.55 7.62 7.19
C HIS A 242 -11.86 9.14 7.27
N GLY A 243 -11.08 9.90 8.05
CA GLY A 243 -11.28 11.32 8.32
C GLY A 243 -12.18 11.63 9.52
N SER A 244 -12.59 10.61 10.28
CA SER A 244 -13.43 10.74 11.50
C SER A 244 -12.59 10.99 12.75
N LEU A 245 -11.88 12.13 12.77
CA LEU A 245 -10.84 12.44 13.76
C LEU A 245 -11.35 12.48 15.22
N GLN A 246 -12.55 13.00 15.46
CA GLN A 246 -13.13 13.06 16.81
C GLN A 246 -13.45 11.66 17.37
N GLU A 247 -14.01 10.77 16.55
CA GLU A 247 -14.28 9.38 16.93
C GLU A 247 -12.97 8.60 17.10
N ALA A 248 -11.96 8.86 16.26
CA ALA A 248 -10.63 8.30 16.42
C ALA A 248 -10.02 8.69 17.79
N LEU A 249 -10.10 9.97 18.16
CA LEU A 249 -9.63 10.46 19.46
C LEU A 249 -10.32 9.80 20.64
N LYS A 250 -11.63 9.53 20.57
CA LYS A 250 -12.34 8.81 21.65
C LYS A 250 -11.72 7.43 21.87
N ASN A 251 -11.42 6.71 20.79
CA ASN A 251 -10.78 5.39 20.85
C ASN A 251 -9.35 5.47 21.41
N PHE A 252 -8.53 6.42 20.94
CA PHE A 252 -7.16 6.58 21.46
C PHE A 252 -7.13 7.04 22.92
N LYS A 253 -8.05 7.92 23.34
CA LYS A 253 -8.19 8.30 24.75
C LYS A 253 -8.57 7.09 25.60
N ARG A 254 -9.49 6.23 25.13
CA ARG A 254 -9.85 5.00 25.85
C ARG A 254 -8.69 4.01 25.90
N CYS A 255 -7.97 3.81 24.81
CA CYS A 255 -6.74 3.01 24.76
C CYS A 255 -5.73 3.49 25.83
N LEU A 256 -5.46 4.80 25.90
CA LEU A 256 -4.52 5.38 26.86
C LEU A 256 -5.01 5.42 28.31
N GLN A 257 -6.32 5.28 28.55
CA GLN A 257 -6.85 5.07 29.91
C GLN A 257 -6.53 3.67 30.42
N LEU A 258 -6.49 2.68 29.53
CA LEU A 258 -6.22 1.28 29.84
C LEU A 258 -4.70 1.01 29.86
N GLU A 259 -3.98 1.54 28.88
CA GLU A 259 -2.53 1.45 28.74
C GLU A 259 -1.90 2.84 28.59
N PRO A 260 -1.53 3.51 29.70
CA PRO A 260 -1.02 4.89 29.66
C PRO A 260 0.27 5.09 28.88
N TYR A 261 1.03 4.01 28.62
CA TYR A 261 2.30 4.02 27.90
C TYR A 261 2.19 3.44 26.49
N ASN A 262 0.98 3.15 26.00
CA ASN A 262 0.78 2.66 24.63
C ASN A 262 1.21 3.72 23.62
N GLU A 263 2.34 3.48 22.97
CA GLU A 263 3.02 4.45 22.12
C GLU A 263 2.22 4.77 20.86
N VAL A 264 1.64 3.76 20.21
CA VAL A 264 0.83 3.93 18.99
C VAL A 264 -0.39 4.79 19.26
N CYS A 265 -1.14 4.51 20.34
CA CYS A 265 -2.29 5.32 20.71
C CYS A 265 -1.88 6.76 21.08
N GLN A 266 -0.71 6.94 21.71
CA GLN A 266 -0.19 8.26 22.06
C GLN A 266 0.23 9.06 20.82
N TYR A 267 0.93 8.43 19.88
CA TYR A 267 1.29 9.00 18.58
C TYR A 267 0.05 9.41 17.78
N MET A 268 -0.89 8.47 17.59
CA MET A 268 -2.10 8.71 16.81
C MET A 268 -3.03 9.74 17.46
N LYS A 269 -3.06 9.83 18.81
CA LYS A 269 -3.73 10.92 19.52
C LYS A 269 -3.11 12.28 19.15
N GLY A 270 -1.78 12.39 19.21
CA GLY A 270 -1.07 13.63 18.86
C GLY A 270 -1.32 14.03 17.42
N LEU A 271 -1.20 13.08 16.49
CA LEU A 271 -1.48 13.27 15.08
C LEU A 271 -2.93 13.72 14.81
N SER A 272 -3.92 13.10 15.48
CA SER A 272 -5.34 13.50 15.35
C SER A 272 -5.59 14.92 15.82
N HIS A 273 -4.96 15.35 16.91
CA HIS A 273 -5.04 16.73 17.40
C HIS A 273 -4.42 17.72 16.39
N VAL A 274 -3.26 17.41 15.82
CA VAL A 274 -2.61 18.26 14.80
C VAL A 274 -3.44 18.36 13.52
N ALA A 275 -4.02 17.24 13.04
CA ALA A 275 -4.93 17.26 11.90
C ALA A 275 -6.15 18.17 12.15
N MET A 276 -6.58 18.29 13.41
CA MET A 276 -7.65 19.20 13.82
C MET A 276 -7.19 20.65 14.08
N GLY A 277 -5.88 20.94 14.02
CA GLY A 277 -5.29 22.23 14.36
C GLY A 277 -5.23 22.52 15.87
N GLN A 278 -5.30 21.49 16.71
CA GLN A 278 -5.18 21.56 18.17
C GLN A 278 -3.72 21.29 18.58
N PHE A 279 -2.83 22.24 18.31
CA PHE A 279 -1.38 22.05 18.40
C PHE A 279 -0.89 21.87 19.83
N TYR A 280 -1.55 22.49 20.82
CA TYR A 280 -1.15 22.32 22.22
C TYR A 280 -1.26 20.85 22.67
N GLU A 281 -2.44 20.24 22.49
CA GLU A 281 -2.65 18.84 22.85
C GLU A 281 -1.88 17.88 21.92
N GLY A 282 -1.69 18.26 20.65
CA GLY A 282 -0.87 17.53 19.68
C GLY A 282 0.58 17.40 20.11
N ILE A 283 1.25 18.54 20.34
CA ILE A 283 2.67 18.59 20.74
C ILE A 283 2.87 17.96 22.13
N LYS A 284 1.97 18.21 23.08
CA LYS A 284 1.99 17.54 24.38
C LYS A 284 1.96 16.02 24.23
N ALA A 285 1.13 15.50 23.32
CA ALA A 285 1.04 14.07 23.11
C ALA A 285 2.30 13.50 22.45
N GLN A 286 2.86 14.20 21.48
CA GLN A 286 4.11 13.85 20.78
C GLN A 286 5.32 13.86 21.72
N THR A 287 5.45 14.89 22.57
CA THR A 287 6.51 14.96 23.57
C THR A 287 6.46 13.78 24.52
N LYS A 288 5.26 13.29 24.90
CA LYS A 288 5.15 12.09 25.74
C LYS A 288 5.69 10.82 25.06
N VAL A 289 5.55 10.69 23.73
CA VAL A 289 6.20 9.58 22.99
C VAL A 289 7.72 9.74 23.04
N MET A 290 8.22 10.95 22.80
CA MET A 290 9.66 11.23 22.81
C MET A 290 10.33 11.03 24.19
N LEU A 291 9.58 11.15 25.29
CA LEU A 291 10.11 10.91 26.63
C LEU A 291 10.36 9.42 26.93
N ASN A 292 9.74 8.52 26.18
CA ASN A 292 9.94 7.08 26.31
C ASN A 292 11.12 6.64 25.43
N ASP A 293 12.32 7.17 25.71
CA ASP A 293 13.52 6.84 24.93
C ASP A 293 13.80 5.33 24.97
N PRO A 294 14.07 4.70 23.81
CA PRO A 294 14.45 3.29 23.77
C PRO A 294 15.78 3.10 24.50
N LEU A 295 15.88 1.99 25.25
CA LEU A 295 17.11 1.66 25.99
C LEU A 295 18.29 1.43 25.03
N PRO A 296 19.54 1.65 25.46
CA PRO A 296 20.72 1.34 24.64
C PRO A 296 20.68 -0.10 24.12
N GLY A 297 20.79 -0.28 22.81
CA GLY A 297 20.69 -1.59 22.15
C GLY A 297 19.27 -2.02 21.76
N GLN A 298 18.23 -1.33 22.23
CA GLN A 298 16.86 -1.53 21.80
C GLN A 298 16.58 -0.77 20.50
N LYS A 299 15.98 -1.45 19.51
CA LYS A 299 15.55 -0.79 18.27
C LYS A 299 14.40 0.15 18.57
N ALA A 300 14.55 1.42 18.17
CA ALA A 300 13.48 2.41 18.23
C ALA A 300 12.26 1.96 17.41
N SER A 301 11.05 2.17 17.95
CA SER A 301 9.81 1.92 17.22
C SER A 301 9.64 2.91 16.05
N PRO A 302 8.88 2.54 15.01
CA PRO A 302 8.55 3.46 13.92
C PRO A 302 7.88 4.75 14.40
N GLU A 303 6.97 4.66 15.38
CA GLU A 303 6.26 5.79 15.95
C GLU A 303 7.22 6.75 16.66
N TYR A 304 8.18 6.24 17.43
CA TYR A 304 9.22 7.04 18.08
C TYR A 304 10.12 7.77 17.05
N LEU A 305 10.42 7.14 15.91
CA LEU A 305 11.19 7.80 14.86
C LEU A 305 10.38 8.92 14.18
N ARG A 306 9.12 8.64 13.86
CA ARG A 306 8.22 9.58 13.15
C ARG A 306 7.80 10.76 14.01
N VAL A 307 7.61 10.55 15.32
CA VAL A 307 7.08 11.59 16.21
C VAL A 307 7.98 12.82 16.30
N LYS A 308 9.30 12.66 16.11
CA LYS A 308 10.27 13.76 16.11
C LYS A 308 10.01 14.71 14.94
N TYR A 309 9.83 14.16 13.73
CA TYR A 309 9.45 14.96 12.56
C TYR A 309 8.06 15.58 12.71
N LEU A 310 7.09 14.80 13.19
CA LEU A 310 5.73 15.27 13.38
C LEU A 310 5.67 16.44 14.39
N ARG A 311 6.47 16.41 15.47
CA ARG A 311 6.56 17.49 16.44
C ARG A 311 7.08 18.78 15.82
N GLU A 312 8.21 18.71 15.14
CA GLU A 312 8.80 19.88 14.50
C GLU A 312 7.88 20.42 13.40
N TYR A 313 7.23 19.53 12.65
CA TYR A 313 6.23 19.94 11.67
C TYR A 313 5.00 20.60 12.33
N SER A 314 4.55 20.09 13.48
CA SER A 314 3.44 20.68 14.24
C SER A 314 3.77 22.08 14.76
N ARG A 315 5.00 22.28 15.24
CA ARG A 315 5.52 23.60 15.66
C ARG A 315 5.58 24.58 14.51
N TYR A 316 6.10 24.13 13.37
CA TYR A 316 6.13 24.92 12.15
C TYR A 316 4.72 25.33 11.69
N LEU A 317 3.76 24.39 11.65
CA LEU A 317 2.38 24.67 11.28
C LEU A 317 1.71 25.64 12.26
N HIS A 318 1.96 25.52 13.57
CA HIS A 318 1.46 26.45 14.58
C HIS A 318 2.01 27.86 14.35
N ALA A 319 3.32 28.01 14.14
CA ALA A 319 3.94 29.31 13.91
C ALA A 319 3.41 30.06 12.68
N HIS A 320 2.90 29.33 11.68
CA HIS A 320 2.37 29.89 10.43
C HIS A 320 0.84 29.84 10.33
N LEU A 321 0.14 29.50 11.42
CA LEU A 321 -1.28 29.19 11.39
C LEU A 321 -2.15 30.33 10.84
N ASP A 322 -1.78 31.56 11.19
CA ASP A 322 -2.46 32.80 10.79
C ASP A 322 -1.75 33.55 9.64
N THR A 323 -0.67 32.98 9.11
CA THR A 323 0.08 33.55 7.99
C THR A 323 -0.69 33.33 6.67
N PRO A 324 -0.73 34.33 5.77
CA PRO A 324 -1.30 34.15 4.44
C PRO A 324 -0.63 33.01 3.65
N LEU A 325 -1.42 32.19 2.94
CA LEU A 325 -0.92 31.04 2.17
C LEU A 325 0.04 31.40 1.02
N THR A 326 0.11 32.68 0.66
CA THR A 326 1.07 33.21 -0.33
C THR A 326 2.49 33.34 0.23
N GLU A 327 2.64 33.34 1.55
CA GLU A 327 3.92 33.45 2.26
C GLU A 327 4.37 32.11 2.86
N TYR A 328 3.46 31.15 2.97
CA TYR A 328 3.73 29.80 3.45
C TYR A 328 4.38 28.90 2.37
N ASN A 329 5.57 28.35 2.63
CA ASN A 329 6.23 27.41 1.73
C ASN A 329 7.18 26.44 2.44
N ILE A 330 6.65 25.32 2.94
CA ILE A 330 7.43 24.26 3.62
C ILE A 330 8.63 23.77 2.82
N ASP A 331 8.52 23.69 1.49
CA ASP A 331 9.62 23.16 0.68
C ASP A 331 10.83 24.09 0.68
N THR A 332 10.63 25.38 0.95
CA THR A 332 11.71 26.37 1.13
C THR A 332 12.05 26.58 2.59
N ASP A 333 11.04 26.58 3.47
CA ASP A 333 11.17 26.99 4.86
C ASP A 333 11.79 25.90 5.75
N LEU A 334 11.62 24.61 5.42
CA LEU A 334 12.23 23.51 6.17
C LEU A 334 13.57 23.04 5.57
N PRO A 335 14.57 22.69 6.41
CA PRO A 335 15.86 22.21 5.95
C PRO A 335 15.76 21.00 5.01
N GLY A 336 16.59 20.97 3.96
CA GLY A 336 16.62 19.85 3.01
C GLY A 336 16.93 18.50 3.66
N SER A 337 17.83 18.46 4.64
CA SER A 337 18.16 17.24 5.40
C SER A 337 16.97 16.71 6.20
N PHE A 338 16.21 17.60 6.85
CA PHE A 338 14.97 17.27 7.55
C PHE A 338 13.95 16.63 6.61
N LYS A 339 13.68 17.29 5.47
CA LYS A 339 12.76 16.80 4.45
C LYS A 339 13.17 15.42 3.92
N ASP A 340 14.45 15.23 3.64
CA ASP A 340 14.99 13.97 3.11
C ASP A 340 14.84 12.81 4.09
N HIS A 341 15.20 13.02 5.35
CA HIS A 341 15.12 11.98 6.37
C HIS A 341 13.66 11.66 6.72
N TRP A 342 12.80 12.67 6.77
CA TRP A 342 11.38 12.49 7.01
C TRP A 342 10.72 11.67 5.88
N ALA A 343 10.97 12.04 4.62
CA ALA A 343 10.42 11.33 3.46
C ALA A 343 10.87 9.86 3.39
N LYS A 344 12.08 9.55 3.87
CA LYS A 344 12.67 8.20 3.91
C LYS A 344 12.45 7.47 5.23
N ASN A 345 11.74 8.06 6.19
CA ASN A 345 11.53 7.50 7.52
C ASN A 345 12.83 7.11 8.25
N LEU A 346 13.89 7.92 8.09
CA LEU A 346 15.19 7.70 8.72
C LEU A 346 15.21 8.22 10.15
N PRO A 347 16.10 7.71 11.02
CA PRO A 347 16.28 8.27 12.37
C PRO A 347 16.57 9.77 12.34
N PHE A 348 16.00 10.49 13.31
CA PHE A 348 16.19 11.93 13.46
C PHE A 348 17.60 12.22 14.01
N LEU A 349 18.60 12.17 13.13
CA LEU A 349 20.01 12.41 13.42
C LEU A 349 20.52 13.48 12.43
N ILE A 350 20.08 14.72 12.64
CA ILE A 350 20.38 15.83 11.75
C ILE A 350 21.33 16.79 12.47
N ASP A 351 22.56 16.85 11.99
CA ASP A 351 23.59 17.74 12.55
C ASP A 351 23.21 19.21 12.35
N GLY A 352 23.31 19.99 13.42
CA GLY A 352 23.04 21.44 13.38
C GLY A 352 21.57 21.80 13.12
N TYR A 353 20.61 20.89 13.37
CA TYR A 353 19.19 21.21 13.23
C TYR A 353 18.74 22.21 14.31
N GLU A 354 18.19 23.34 13.88
CA GLU A 354 17.52 24.29 14.76
C GLU A 354 16.04 23.92 14.92
N GLU A 355 15.60 23.77 16.17
CA GLU A 355 14.20 23.49 16.47
C GLU A 355 13.28 24.60 15.97
N GLN A 356 12.10 24.21 15.47
CA GLN A 356 11.09 25.16 15.02
C GLN A 356 10.57 26.03 16.18
N PRO A 357 9.96 27.20 15.94
CA PRO A 357 9.43 28.02 17.04
C PRO A 357 8.49 27.22 17.95
N GLY A 358 8.64 27.39 19.27
CA GLY A 358 7.72 26.78 20.24
C GLY A 358 6.31 27.38 20.14
N LEU A 359 5.36 26.78 20.85
CA LEU A 359 3.98 27.27 20.91
C LEU A 359 3.93 28.72 21.43
N GLN A 360 3.46 29.63 20.58
CA GLN A 360 3.29 31.04 20.90
C GLN A 360 1.93 31.33 21.56
N PRO A 361 1.87 32.00 22.73
CA PRO A 361 0.61 32.26 23.44
C PRO A 361 -0.42 33.10 22.65
N HIS A 362 0.05 33.92 21.71
CA HIS A 362 -0.81 34.77 20.89
C HIS A 362 -1.46 34.03 19.72
N ILE A 363 -0.92 32.88 19.31
CA ILE A 363 -1.47 32.05 18.23
C ILE A 363 -2.36 30.97 18.85
N LYS A 364 -3.68 31.13 18.72
CA LYS A 364 -4.66 30.19 19.29
C LYS A 364 -4.82 28.95 18.41
N ASP A 365 -5.12 27.81 19.03
CA ASP A 365 -5.50 26.60 18.29
C ASP A 365 -6.74 26.83 17.40
N VAL A 366 -6.89 25.98 16.39
CA VAL A 366 -8.03 26.01 15.48
C VAL A 366 -9.30 25.61 16.24
N LEU A 367 -10.35 26.41 16.10
CA LEU A 367 -11.64 26.16 16.72
C LEU A 367 -12.52 25.31 15.79
N HIS A 368 -13.44 24.54 16.38
CA HIS A 368 -14.41 23.82 15.60
C HIS A 368 -15.40 24.79 14.96
N GLN A 369 -15.49 24.75 13.63
CA GLN A 369 -16.43 25.55 12.86
C GLN A 369 -17.64 24.69 12.48
N ASN A 370 -18.84 25.16 12.84
CA ASN A 370 -20.07 24.49 12.44
C ASN A 370 -20.40 24.80 10.97
N PHE A 371 -20.93 23.81 10.24
CA PHE A 371 -21.31 23.95 8.85
C PHE A 371 -22.34 25.06 8.63
N GLU A 372 -23.35 25.18 9.51
CA GLU A 372 -24.35 26.26 9.44
C GLU A 372 -23.77 27.66 9.72
N GLY A 373 -22.55 27.75 10.27
CA GLY A 373 -21.88 29.04 10.51
C GLY A 373 -21.29 29.67 9.25
N TYR A 374 -21.14 28.90 8.16
CA TYR A 374 -20.68 29.43 6.89
C TYR A 374 -21.80 30.14 6.13
N ARG A 375 -21.43 31.12 5.29
CA ARG A 375 -22.39 31.74 4.35
C ARG A 375 -22.95 30.70 3.38
N PRO A 376 -24.18 30.87 2.87
CA PRO A 376 -24.80 29.89 1.96
C PRO A 376 -23.95 29.52 0.74
N GLU A 377 -23.23 30.48 0.15
CA GLU A 377 -22.38 30.23 -1.02
C GLU A 377 -21.15 29.37 -0.66
N VAL A 378 -20.62 29.53 0.55
CA VAL A 378 -19.50 28.72 1.06
C VAL A 378 -19.98 27.32 1.43
N GLN A 379 -21.18 27.18 1.99
CA GLN A 379 -21.79 25.87 2.23
C GLN A 379 -21.98 25.09 0.92
N GLU A 380 -22.43 25.76 -0.14
CA GLU A 380 -22.54 25.16 -1.47
C GLU A 380 -21.17 24.73 -2.01
N MET A 381 -20.16 25.60 -1.90
CA MET A 381 -18.79 25.29 -2.31
C MET A 381 -18.24 24.05 -1.57
N ILE A 382 -18.48 23.92 -0.27
CA ILE A 382 -18.08 22.74 0.52
C ILE A 382 -18.76 21.48 -0.01
N CYS A 383 -20.08 21.52 -0.26
CA CYS A 383 -20.79 20.36 -0.80
C CYS A 383 -20.30 19.96 -2.20
N VAL A 384 -20.00 20.95 -3.05
CA VAL A 384 -19.42 20.71 -4.38
C VAL A 384 -18.04 20.08 -4.25
N ALA A 385 -17.20 20.57 -3.34
CA ALA A 385 -15.88 20.00 -3.08
C ALA A 385 -15.98 18.54 -2.60
N ASP A 386 -16.86 18.24 -1.65
CA ASP A 386 -17.08 16.87 -1.16
C ASP A 386 -17.51 15.93 -2.30
N ARG A 387 -18.43 16.38 -3.18
CA ARG A 387 -18.82 15.62 -4.37
C ARG A 387 -17.63 15.38 -5.29
N LEU A 388 -16.93 16.43 -5.70
CA LEU A 388 -15.80 16.33 -6.64
C LEU A 388 -14.72 15.39 -6.09
N GLY A 389 -14.36 15.53 -4.81
CA GLY A 389 -13.39 14.68 -4.14
C GLY A 389 -13.80 13.20 -4.11
N SER A 390 -15.09 12.92 -3.89
CA SER A 390 -15.62 11.54 -3.91
C SER A 390 -15.48 10.85 -5.27
N LEU A 391 -15.48 11.62 -6.38
CA LEU A 391 -15.25 11.07 -7.73
C LEU A 391 -13.79 10.66 -7.95
N MET A 392 -12.87 11.17 -7.12
CA MET A 392 -11.44 10.87 -7.15
C MET A 392 -11.07 9.67 -6.26
N GLN A 393 -12.04 9.08 -5.57
CA GLN A 393 -11.80 7.90 -4.73
C GLN A 393 -11.51 6.66 -5.58
N TYR A 394 -10.43 5.96 -5.27
CA TYR A 394 -10.19 4.63 -5.82
C TYR A 394 -11.16 3.60 -5.23
N GLU A 395 -11.87 2.90 -6.11
CA GLU A 395 -12.72 1.75 -5.77
C GLU A 395 -11.91 0.44 -5.99
N THR A 396 -10.86 0.24 -5.20
CA THR A 396 -10.00 -0.96 -5.27
C THR A 396 -9.55 -1.38 -3.86
N PRO A 397 -9.29 -2.68 -3.59
CA PRO A 397 -8.79 -3.13 -2.30
C PRO A 397 -7.59 -2.32 -1.82
N GLY A 398 -7.48 -2.11 -0.51
CA GLY A 398 -6.38 -1.35 0.11
C GLY A 398 -6.56 0.17 0.13
N PHE A 399 -7.65 0.71 -0.40
CA PHE A 399 -7.97 2.15 -0.34
C PHE A 399 -9.24 2.39 0.47
N LEU A 400 -9.07 2.87 1.71
CA LEU A 400 -10.17 3.30 2.55
C LEU A 400 -10.66 4.69 2.10
N PRO A 401 -11.98 4.93 1.96
CA PRO A 401 -12.49 6.27 1.68
C PRO A 401 -12.12 7.22 2.81
N ASN A 402 -11.65 8.42 2.48
CA ASN A 402 -11.27 9.45 3.45
C ASN A 402 -11.99 10.77 3.15
N LYS A 403 -12.98 11.11 3.99
CA LYS A 403 -13.83 12.29 3.79
C LYS A 403 -13.04 13.60 3.83
N ARG A 404 -12.00 13.66 4.68
CA ARG A 404 -11.14 14.85 4.82
C ARG A 404 -10.29 15.06 3.58
N ILE A 405 -9.74 14.00 3.00
CA ILE A 405 -9.01 14.04 1.73
C ILE A 405 -9.95 14.36 0.57
N HIS A 406 -11.17 13.79 0.53
CA HIS A 406 -12.15 14.13 -0.50
C HIS A 406 -12.41 15.64 -0.53
N ARG A 407 -12.73 16.24 0.62
CA ARG A 407 -12.94 17.68 0.69
C ARG A 407 -11.72 18.47 0.23
N ALA A 408 -10.53 18.10 0.73
CA ALA A 408 -9.29 18.78 0.37
C ALA A 408 -9.04 18.77 -1.14
N MET A 409 -9.22 17.62 -1.79
CA MET A 409 -8.96 17.45 -3.23
C MET A 409 -10.06 18.07 -4.10
N GLY A 410 -11.30 18.11 -3.60
CA GLY A 410 -12.37 18.89 -4.22
C GLY A 410 -12.13 20.39 -4.16
N LEU A 411 -11.72 20.92 -3.00
CA LEU A 411 -11.34 22.33 -2.85
C LEU A 411 -10.12 22.68 -3.71
N ALA A 412 -9.12 21.79 -3.75
CA ALA A 412 -7.97 21.92 -4.64
C ALA A 412 -8.40 22.00 -6.12
N ALA A 413 -9.29 21.13 -6.58
CA ALA A 413 -9.77 21.17 -7.96
C ALA A 413 -10.52 22.46 -8.28
N LEU A 414 -11.36 22.96 -7.36
CA LEU A 414 -12.03 24.25 -7.51
C LEU A 414 -11.04 25.42 -7.55
N GLU A 415 -10.01 25.40 -6.70
CA GLU A 415 -8.99 26.44 -6.68
C GLU A 415 -8.11 26.40 -7.95
N VAL A 416 -7.72 25.22 -8.41
CA VAL A 416 -7.03 25.02 -9.69
C VAL A 416 -7.89 25.53 -10.84
N MET A 417 -9.19 25.21 -10.88
CA MET A 417 -10.12 25.73 -11.88
C MET A 417 -10.09 27.26 -11.91
N GLN A 418 -10.23 27.90 -10.74
CA GLN A 418 -10.23 29.35 -10.62
C GLN A 418 -8.88 29.97 -11.04
N ALA A 419 -7.76 29.36 -10.65
CA ALA A 419 -6.41 29.83 -10.98
C ALA A 419 -6.07 29.69 -12.48
N VAL A 420 -6.43 28.56 -13.10
CA VAL A 420 -6.25 28.32 -14.54
C VAL A 420 -7.12 29.28 -15.35
N HIS A 421 -8.38 29.46 -14.97
CA HIS A 421 -9.28 30.41 -15.64
C HIS A 421 -8.77 31.86 -15.57
N ARG A 422 -8.26 32.31 -14.41
CA ARG A 422 -7.60 33.62 -14.25
C ARG A 422 -6.37 33.75 -15.16
N THR A 423 -5.58 32.69 -15.28
CA THR A 423 -4.36 32.69 -16.12
C THR A 423 -4.71 32.82 -17.60
N TRP A 424 -5.73 32.11 -18.08
CA TRP A 424 -6.20 32.19 -19.47
C TRP A 424 -6.91 33.50 -19.80
N THR A 425 -7.41 34.25 -18.81
CA THR A 425 -7.93 35.62 -19.00
C THR A 425 -6.83 36.71 -18.92
N ASN A 426 -5.55 36.31 -18.98
CA ASN A 426 -4.36 37.18 -18.88
C ASN A 426 -4.15 37.86 -17.52
N SER A 427 -4.70 37.32 -16.44
CA SER A 427 -4.40 37.81 -15.09
C SER A 427 -3.03 37.30 -14.64
N LYS A 428 -2.21 38.19 -14.05
CA LYS A 428 -0.95 37.79 -13.39
C LYS A 428 -1.25 37.30 -11.98
N VAL A 429 -0.49 36.32 -11.51
CA VAL A 429 -0.58 35.78 -10.15
C VAL A 429 0.55 36.35 -9.31
N ARG A 430 0.26 36.70 -8.05
CA ARG A 430 1.28 37.12 -7.07
C ARG A 430 1.74 35.88 -6.29
N MET A 431 3.02 35.52 -6.43
CA MET A 431 3.65 34.42 -5.67
C MET A 431 5.00 34.86 -5.13
N ASN A 432 5.26 34.58 -3.85
CA ASN A 432 6.49 34.98 -3.14
C ASN A 432 6.82 36.47 -3.34
N GLY A 433 5.79 37.34 -3.26
CA GLY A 433 5.94 38.78 -3.45
C GLY A 433 6.11 39.26 -4.89
N LYS A 434 6.24 38.39 -5.90
CA LYS A 434 6.42 38.76 -7.31
C LYS A 434 5.15 38.47 -8.13
N THR A 435 4.81 39.41 -9.01
CA THR A 435 3.65 39.27 -9.92
C THR A 435 4.10 38.72 -11.27
N ARG A 436 3.80 37.45 -11.56
CA ARG A 436 4.20 36.75 -12.80
C ARG A 436 3.06 35.89 -13.36
N LEU A 437 3.24 35.36 -14.57
CA LEU A 437 2.33 34.35 -15.11
C LEU A 437 2.53 33.03 -14.34
N MET A 438 1.42 32.37 -14.02
CA MET A 438 1.41 31.07 -13.35
C MET A 438 2.15 30.04 -14.21
N GLN A 439 3.06 29.27 -13.61
CA GLN A 439 3.72 28.13 -14.23
C GLN A 439 2.98 26.83 -13.87
N TRP A 440 3.29 25.73 -14.55
CA TRP A 440 2.69 24.43 -14.22
C TRP A 440 2.92 24.06 -12.76
N ARG A 441 4.12 24.30 -12.21
CA ARG A 441 4.43 23.96 -10.81
C ARG A 441 3.51 24.68 -9.84
N ASP A 442 3.20 25.95 -10.11
CA ASP A 442 2.29 26.75 -9.29
C ASP A 442 0.87 26.14 -9.29
N MET A 443 0.43 25.60 -10.43
CA MET A 443 -0.86 24.91 -10.56
C MET A 443 -0.91 23.62 -9.71
N PHE A 444 0.14 22.81 -9.71
CA PHE A 444 0.19 21.62 -8.86
C PHE A 444 0.38 21.96 -7.38
N ASP A 445 1.09 23.05 -7.06
CA ASP A 445 1.35 23.47 -5.69
C ASP A 445 0.06 23.79 -4.92
N ILE A 446 -0.97 24.30 -5.60
CA ILE A 446 -2.32 24.46 -5.04
C ILE A 446 -2.82 23.13 -4.46
N ALA A 447 -2.79 22.06 -5.25
CA ALA A 447 -3.24 20.74 -4.81
C ALA A 447 -2.31 20.10 -3.77
N VAL A 448 -0.99 20.32 -3.88
CA VAL A 448 0.00 19.89 -2.88
C VAL A 448 -0.32 20.48 -1.51
N LYS A 449 -0.61 21.79 -1.42
CA LYS A 449 -0.93 22.48 -0.17
C LYS A 449 -2.15 21.87 0.53
N TRP A 450 -3.24 21.68 -0.20
CA TRP A 450 -4.44 21.01 0.34
C TRP A 450 -4.13 19.59 0.79
N ARG A 451 -3.41 18.79 -0.02
CA ARG A 451 -3.11 17.40 0.31
C ARG A 451 -2.23 17.28 1.56
N ARG A 452 -1.27 18.18 1.71
CA ARG A 452 -0.31 18.19 2.83
C ARG A 452 -0.99 18.52 4.17
N ILE A 453 -1.96 19.44 4.17
CA ILE A 453 -2.73 19.78 5.38
C ILE A 453 -3.80 18.71 5.66
N ALA A 454 -4.30 18.03 4.62
CA ALA A 454 -5.30 16.97 4.71
C ALA A 454 -4.84 15.69 5.43
N ASP A 455 -3.53 15.46 5.55
CA ASP A 455 -2.97 14.37 6.36
C ASP A 455 -1.53 14.72 6.80
N PRO A 456 -1.34 15.29 8.00
CA PRO A 456 -0.03 15.74 8.46
C PRO A 456 0.94 14.60 8.77
N ASP A 457 0.49 13.34 8.77
CA ASP A 457 1.34 12.15 8.95
C ASP A 457 2.25 11.91 7.74
N GLN A 458 1.76 12.24 6.54
CA GLN A 458 2.46 11.94 5.30
C GLN A 458 3.21 13.16 4.77
N PRO A 459 4.56 13.11 4.67
CA PRO A 459 5.31 14.16 4.01
C PRO A 459 5.04 14.14 2.51
N VAL A 460 4.29 15.12 2.02
CA VAL A 460 4.09 15.38 0.60
C VAL A 460 5.06 16.49 0.20
N LEU A 461 6.22 16.14 -0.35
CA LEU A 461 7.34 17.05 -0.59
C LEU A 461 7.84 16.88 -2.02
N TRP A 462 8.29 17.99 -2.63
CA TRP A 462 8.90 17.98 -3.94
C TRP A 462 10.29 17.33 -3.89
N LEU A 463 10.47 16.24 -4.64
CA LEU A 463 11.70 15.46 -4.61
C LEU A 463 12.88 16.21 -5.23
N ASP A 464 12.63 17.08 -6.20
CA ASP A 464 13.64 17.93 -6.83
C ASP A 464 14.15 19.05 -5.91
N GLN A 465 13.54 19.25 -4.75
CA GLN A 465 13.98 20.19 -3.71
C GLN A 465 14.68 19.50 -2.52
N MET A 466 15.10 18.24 -2.72
CA MET A 466 15.90 17.46 -1.78
C MET A 466 17.41 17.77 -1.93
N PRO A 467 18.25 17.45 -0.93
CA PRO A 467 19.70 17.64 -1.03
C PRO A 467 20.32 16.92 -2.24
N ALA A 468 21.35 17.52 -2.84
CA ALA A 468 22.00 17.00 -4.05
C ALA A 468 22.43 15.52 -3.93
N ARG A 469 22.87 15.07 -2.75
CA ARG A 469 23.24 13.67 -2.49
C ARG A 469 22.08 12.69 -2.69
N SER A 470 20.85 13.11 -2.40
CA SER A 470 19.65 12.30 -2.61
C SER A 470 19.26 12.27 -4.07
N LEU A 471 19.37 13.40 -4.77
CA LEU A 471 19.13 13.48 -6.21
C LEU A 471 20.14 12.65 -7.00
N SER A 472 21.42 12.71 -6.64
CA SER A 472 22.49 11.97 -7.30
C SER A 472 22.37 10.45 -7.12
N ARG A 473 21.84 10.01 -5.97
CA ARG A 473 21.55 8.58 -5.72
C ARG A 473 20.25 8.11 -6.37
N GLY A 474 19.42 9.04 -6.85
CA GLY A 474 18.03 8.80 -7.22
C GLY A 474 17.17 8.64 -5.96
N PHE A 475 16.26 9.59 -5.73
CA PHE A 475 15.15 9.28 -4.83
C PHE A 475 14.25 8.30 -5.57
N ASN A 476 14.14 7.09 -5.05
CA ASN A 476 13.40 6.03 -5.69
C ASN A 476 12.06 5.88 -4.98
N ASN A 477 10.98 6.15 -5.71
CA ASN A 477 9.67 5.75 -5.24
C ASN A 477 9.53 4.24 -5.50
N HIS A 478 9.62 3.45 -4.43
CA HIS A 478 9.57 1.99 -4.49
C HIS A 478 8.15 1.50 -4.18
N ILE A 479 7.53 0.85 -5.16
CA ILE A 479 6.25 0.17 -5.01
C ILE A 479 6.51 -1.34 -4.99
N ASN A 480 6.48 -1.93 -3.80
CA ASN A 480 6.55 -3.38 -3.65
C ASN A 480 5.19 -3.98 -4.01
N LEU A 481 5.16 -4.78 -5.09
CA LEU A 481 4.01 -5.57 -5.51
C LEU A 481 3.99 -6.89 -4.76
N ILE A 482 5.13 -7.59 -4.70
CA ILE A 482 5.33 -8.78 -3.87
C ILE A 482 6.65 -8.59 -3.09
N ARG A 483 6.64 -8.90 -1.80
CA ARG A 483 7.83 -8.94 -0.96
C ARG A 483 7.82 -10.18 -0.08
N GLY A 484 8.76 -11.08 -0.32
CA GLY A 484 8.74 -12.40 0.31
C GLY A 484 7.54 -13.19 -0.22
N GLN A 485 6.68 -13.63 0.69
CA GLN A 485 5.39 -14.25 0.39
C GLN A 485 4.21 -13.26 0.52
N VAL A 486 4.46 -11.99 0.84
CA VAL A 486 3.41 -10.97 1.06
C VAL A 486 3.05 -10.27 -0.24
N ILE A 487 1.75 -10.19 -0.52
CA ILE A 487 1.20 -9.59 -1.74
C ILE A 487 0.56 -8.23 -1.42
N ASN A 488 0.93 -7.21 -2.18
CA ASN A 488 0.32 -5.90 -2.10
C ASN A 488 -0.97 -5.86 -2.91
N MET A 489 -2.10 -6.00 -2.22
CA MET A 489 -3.40 -6.13 -2.88
C MET A 489 -3.88 -4.88 -3.61
N ARG A 490 -3.35 -3.69 -3.28
CA ARG A 490 -3.70 -2.45 -3.98
C ARG A 490 -3.46 -2.54 -5.47
N TYR A 491 -2.47 -3.34 -5.87
CA TYR A 491 -2.00 -3.48 -7.24
C TYR A 491 -2.31 -4.85 -7.84
N LEU A 492 -3.07 -5.70 -7.14
CA LEU A 492 -3.32 -7.08 -7.56
C LEU A 492 -3.91 -7.16 -8.98
N GLU A 493 -4.88 -6.29 -9.28
CA GLU A 493 -5.52 -6.18 -10.60
C GLU A 493 -4.55 -5.79 -11.74
N TYR A 494 -3.38 -5.26 -11.40
CA TYR A 494 -2.34 -4.89 -12.37
C TYR A 494 -1.28 -5.97 -12.56
N PHE A 495 -1.27 -7.03 -11.75
CA PHE A 495 -0.23 -8.07 -11.85
C PHE A 495 -0.23 -8.72 -13.24
N GLU A 496 -1.39 -9.06 -13.77
CA GLU A 496 -1.49 -9.66 -15.11
C GLU A 496 -1.03 -8.69 -16.22
N LYS A 497 -1.44 -7.42 -16.15
CA LYS A 497 -1.01 -6.38 -17.11
C LYS A 497 0.50 -6.19 -17.08
N ILE A 498 1.08 -6.09 -15.88
CA ILE A 498 2.52 -5.89 -15.71
C ILE A 498 3.26 -7.17 -16.15
N LEU A 499 2.77 -8.35 -15.82
CA LEU A 499 3.35 -9.62 -16.25
C LEU A 499 3.35 -9.74 -17.78
N HIS A 500 2.25 -9.40 -18.45
CA HIS A 500 2.18 -9.37 -19.91
C HIS A 500 3.21 -8.39 -20.50
N PHE A 501 3.28 -7.17 -19.96
CA PHE A 501 4.27 -6.18 -20.37
C PHE A 501 5.71 -6.69 -20.22
N ILE A 502 6.02 -7.37 -19.11
CA ILE A 502 7.35 -7.95 -18.87
C ILE A 502 7.66 -9.01 -19.93
N LYS A 503 6.72 -9.92 -20.23
CA LYS A 503 6.90 -10.94 -21.28
C LYS A 503 7.24 -10.30 -22.62
N ASP A 504 6.52 -9.25 -23.01
CA ASP A 504 6.77 -8.53 -24.25
C ASP A 504 8.18 -7.91 -24.27
N ARG A 505 8.61 -7.30 -23.16
CA ARG A 505 9.96 -6.72 -23.06
C ARG A 505 11.07 -7.77 -23.10
N ILE A 506 10.85 -8.94 -22.49
CA ILE A 506 11.78 -10.07 -22.59
C ILE A 506 11.91 -10.51 -24.05
N LEU A 507 10.80 -10.64 -24.78
CA LEU A 507 10.82 -11.01 -26.20
C LEU A 507 11.58 -9.97 -27.05
N VAL A 508 11.39 -8.68 -26.80
CA VAL A 508 12.14 -7.61 -27.49
C VAL A 508 13.64 -7.72 -27.21
N TYR A 509 14.03 -7.91 -25.96
CA TYR A 509 15.43 -8.04 -25.56
C TYR A 509 16.09 -9.27 -26.21
N HIS A 510 15.44 -10.44 -26.17
CA HIS A 510 15.96 -11.65 -26.80
C HIS A 510 15.93 -11.57 -28.32
N GLY A 511 14.95 -10.90 -28.92
CA GLY A 511 14.92 -10.67 -30.37
C GLY A 511 16.12 -9.86 -30.85
N ALA A 512 16.54 -8.84 -30.08
CA ALA A 512 17.71 -8.02 -30.41
C ALA A 512 19.05 -8.74 -30.18
N ASN A 513 19.17 -9.53 -29.10
CA ASN A 513 20.45 -10.07 -28.64
C ASN A 513 20.66 -11.56 -28.95
N ASN A 514 19.61 -12.35 -29.11
CA ASN A 514 19.66 -13.79 -29.41
C ASN A 514 18.45 -14.25 -30.26
N PRO A 515 18.40 -13.88 -31.55
CA PRO A 515 17.25 -14.17 -32.41
C PRO A 515 16.99 -15.66 -32.66
N LYS A 516 18.03 -16.53 -32.55
CA LYS A 516 17.89 -17.98 -32.77
C LYS A 516 17.14 -18.69 -31.64
N GLY A 517 17.27 -18.22 -30.40
CA GLY A 517 16.56 -18.77 -29.22
C GLY A 517 15.18 -18.14 -28.97
N LEU A 518 14.73 -17.21 -29.82
CA LEU A 518 13.50 -16.44 -29.57
C LEU A 518 12.24 -17.31 -29.54
N LEU A 519 12.18 -18.38 -30.35
CA LEU A 519 11.03 -19.27 -30.41
C LEU A 519 10.89 -20.07 -29.10
N GLU A 520 11.99 -20.61 -28.59
CA GLU A 520 12.03 -21.34 -27.31
C GLU A 520 11.64 -20.44 -26.13
N VAL A 521 12.13 -19.20 -26.12
CA VAL A 521 11.75 -18.21 -25.10
C VAL A 521 10.26 -17.89 -25.18
N ARG A 522 9.70 -17.73 -26.39
CA ARG A 522 8.27 -17.49 -26.58
C ARG A 522 7.42 -18.64 -26.04
N GLU A 523 7.74 -19.88 -26.39
CA GLU A 523 7.03 -21.06 -25.91
C GLU A 523 7.13 -21.23 -24.38
N ALA A 524 8.27 -20.86 -23.79
CA ALA A 524 8.42 -20.86 -22.33
C ALA A 524 7.55 -19.78 -21.67
N LEU A 525 7.52 -18.56 -22.20
CA LEU A 525 6.72 -17.46 -21.67
C LEU A 525 5.21 -17.67 -21.79
N GLU A 526 4.75 -18.49 -22.74
CA GLU A 526 3.33 -18.89 -22.86
C GLU A 526 2.86 -19.71 -21.65
N LYS A 527 3.76 -20.47 -21.00
CA LYS A 527 3.47 -21.29 -19.82
C LYS A 527 3.50 -20.51 -18.50
N VAL A 528 3.92 -19.25 -18.53
CA VAL A 528 3.99 -18.37 -17.35
C VAL A 528 2.60 -17.84 -17.04
N HIS A 529 2.03 -18.17 -15.89
CA HIS A 529 0.74 -17.63 -15.48
C HIS A 529 0.87 -16.67 -14.29
N LYS A 530 1.94 -16.80 -13.51
CA LYS A 530 2.25 -15.92 -12.39
C LYS A 530 3.72 -15.49 -12.41
N VAL A 531 4.07 -14.53 -11.55
CA VAL A 531 5.42 -13.94 -11.49
C VAL A 531 6.46 -14.97 -11.02
N GLU A 532 6.03 -15.89 -10.15
CA GLU A 532 6.77 -17.03 -9.65
C GLU A 532 7.31 -17.92 -10.79
N ASP A 533 6.49 -18.15 -11.81
CA ASP A 533 6.81 -19.02 -12.95
C ASP A 533 7.92 -18.41 -13.85
N LEU A 534 8.10 -17.09 -13.77
CA LEU A 534 9.02 -16.36 -14.64
C LEU A 534 10.48 -16.50 -14.20
N LEU A 535 10.73 -16.62 -12.89
CA LEU A 535 12.07 -16.70 -12.33
C LEU A 535 12.86 -17.95 -12.81
N PRO A 536 12.31 -19.18 -12.77
CA PRO A 536 12.98 -20.37 -13.31
C PRO A 536 13.33 -20.25 -14.79
N ILE A 537 12.42 -19.68 -15.58
CA ILE A 537 12.60 -19.47 -17.03
C ILE A 537 13.74 -18.48 -17.28
N MET A 538 13.79 -17.37 -16.55
CA MET A 538 14.87 -16.39 -16.69
C MET A 538 16.24 -16.94 -16.28
N LYS A 539 16.29 -17.82 -15.26
CA LYS A 539 17.53 -18.54 -14.88
C LYS A 539 18.02 -19.46 -15.99
N GLN A 540 17.12 -20.08 -16.76
CA GLN A 540 17.48 -20.95 -17.88
C GLN A 540 18.10 -20.16 -19.04
N PHE A 541 17.58 -18.98 -19.36
CA PHE A 541 17.97 -18.21 -20.54
C PHE A 541 19.06 -17.15 -20.30
N ASN A 542 19.38 -16.81 -19.05
CA ASN A 542 20.40 -15.82 -18.71
C ASN A 542 21.30 -16.28 -17.55
N THR A 543 22.47 -16.82 -17.89
CA THR A 543 23.45 -17.35 -16.93
C THR A 543 24.16 -16.28 -16.09
N LYS A 544 24.01 -14.99 -16.43
CA LYS A 544 24.62 -13.86 -15.69
C LYS A 544 23.73 -13.30 -14.58
N THR A 545 22.42 -13.52 -14.66
CA THR A 545 21.44 -13.07 -13.65
C THR A 545 21.11 -14.21 -12.70
N LYS A 546 21.94 -14.41 -11.67
CA LYS A 546 21.77 -15.55 -10.74
C LYS A 546 20.47 -15.48 -9.93
N ASP A 547 20.02 -14.28 -9.53
CA ASP A 547 18.93 -14.12 -8.55
C ASP A 547 17.73 -13.26 -9.02
N GLY A 548 17.74 -12.77 -10.28
CA GLY A 548 16.63 -12.00 -10.85
C GLY A 548 17.01 -11.08 -12.00
N PHE A 549 16.06 -10.33 -12.55
CA PHE A 549 16.25 -9.43 -13.68
C PHE A 549 15.50 -8.11 -13.51
N THR A 550 15.85 -7.11 -14.31
CA THR A 550 15.29 -5.76 -14.27
C THR A 550 14.91 -5.30 -15.66
N VAL A 551 13.74 -4.66 -15.79
CA VAL A 551 13.19 -4.16 -17.06
C VAL A 551 12.88 -2.69 -16.91
N ASN A 552 13.43 -1.86 -17.80
CA ASN A 552 13.13 -0.43 -17.85
C ASN A 552 12.07 -0.14 -18.91
N THR A 553 11.14 0.75 -18.56
CA THR A 553 10.13 1.27 -19.49
C THR A 553 10.59 2.57 -20.16
N LYS A 554 10.01 2.88 -21.31
CA LYS A 554 10.32 4.06 -22.11
C LYS A 554 9.07 4.90 -22.30
N VAL A 555 9.23 6.21 -22.22
CA VAL A 555 8.17 7.21 -22.34
C VAL A 555 8.48 8.08 -23.56
N PRO A 556 7.72 7.99 -24.65
CA PRO A 556 7.93 8.81 -25.84
C PRO A 556 7.74 10.30 -25.52
N SER A 557 8.62 11.16 -26.05
CA SER A 557 8.53 12.63 -25.93
C SER A 557 7.57 13.20 -26.98
N LEU A 558 6.74 14.17 -26.58
CA LEU A 558 5.90 14.94 -27.52
C LEU A 558 6.65 16.18 -28.04
N LYS A 559 7.54 16.74 -27.21
CA LYS A 559 8.38 17.88 -27.56
C LYS A 559 9.46 17.54 -28.59
N ASP A 560 10.20 16.47 -28.36
CA ASP A 560 11.35 16.04 -29.18
C ASP A 560 10.97 14.76 -29.95
N GLN A 561 10.51 14.88 -31.20
CA GLN A 561 10.08 13.72 -32.00
C GLN A 561 11.18 12.65 -32.12
N GLY A 562 10.80 11.40 -31.83
CA GLY A 562 11.70 10.24 -31.89
C GLY A 562 12.60 10.06 -30.65
N LYS A 563 12.50 10.96 -29.66
CA LYS A 563 13.19 10.81 -28.37
C LYS A 563 12.30 10.09 -27.37
N GLU A 564 12.92 9.26 -26.54
CA GLU A 564 12.25 8.57 -25.44
C GLU A 564 12.99 8.86 -24.13
N TYR A 565 12.23 8.99 -23.04
CA TYR A 565 12.73 9.15 -21.69
C TYR A 565 12.58 7.84 -20.91
N ASP A 566 13.38 7.67 -19.85
CA ASP A 566 13.20 6.54 -18.94
C ASP A 566 11.91 6.71 -18.14
N GLY A 567 11.07 5.67 -18.15
CA GLY A 567 9.86 5.59 -17.34
C GLY A 567 10.13 5.01 -15.96
N PHE A 568 9.37 4.00 -15.58
CA PHE A 568 9.61 3.17 -14.40
C PHE A 568 10.46 1.92 -14.72
N THR A 569 11.06 1.40 -13.67
CA THR A 569 11.85 0.18 -13.66
C THR A 569 11.08 -0.90 -12.92
N ILE A 570 11.04 -2.10 -13.49
CA ILE A 570 10.47 -3.28 -12.85
C ILE A 570 11.61 -4.19 -12.44
N THR A 571 11.64 -4.59 -11.17
CA THR A 571 12.62 -5.55 -10.66
C THR A 571 11.90 -6.78 -10.14
N ILE A 572 12.31 -7.95 -10.65
CA ILE A 572 11.88 -9.25 -10.16
C ILE A 572 13.12 -10.01 -9.73
N THR A 573 13.21 -10.31 -8.45
CA THR A 573 14.23 -11.18 -7.88
C THR A 573 13.57 -12.24 -7.01
N GLY A 574 14.23 -13.38 -6.86
CA GLY A 574 13.75 -14.39 -5.93
C GLY A 574 14.86 -15.28 -5.42
N ASP A 575 14.72 -15.70 -4.17
CA ASP A 575 15.67 -16.55 -3.49
C ASP A 575 15.34 -18.05 -3.68
N LYS A 576 16.11 -18.92 -3.01
CA LYS A 576 15.91 -20.37 -3.06
C LYS A 576 14.74 -20.86 -2.18
N VAL A 577 14.28 -20.02 -1.26
CA VAL A 577 13.21 -20.32 -0.27
C VAL A 577 11.83 -19.97 -0.86
N GLY A 578 11.78 -19.40 -2.06
CA GLY A 578 10.54 -19.00 -2.72
C GLY A 578 10.09 -17.58 -2.37
N ASN A 579 10.92 -16.80 -1.67
CA ASN A 579 10.65 -15.38 -1.48
C ASN A 579 10.87 -14.64 -2.79
N ILE A 580 9.92 -13.78 -3.13
CA ILE A 580 9.98 -12.96 -4.33
C ILE A 580 10.00 -11.50 -3.93
N LEU A 581 10.88 -10.72 -4.56
CA LEU A 581 10.75 -9.27 -4.61
C LEU A 581 10.33 -8.91 -6.02
N PHE A 582 9.07 -8.51 -6.16
CA PHE A 582 8.51 -7.93 -7.36
C PHE A 582 8.17 -6.47 -7.06
N SER A 583 8.87 -5.55 -7.69
CA SER A 583 8.76 -4.12 -7.41
C SER A 583 8.75 -3.28 -8.66
N VAL A 584 8.10 -2.12 -8.55
CA VAL A 584 8.10 -1.04 -9.53
C VAL A 584 8.78 0.16 -8.90
N GLU A 585 9.78 0.70 -9.57
CA GLU A 585 10.61 1.80 -9.09
C GLU A 585 10.59 2.96 -10.08
N THR A 586 10.36 4.18 -9.61
CA THR A 586 10.59 5.39 -10.42
C THR A 586 11.73 6.18 -9.82
N GLN A 587 12.80 6.34 -10.60
CA GLN A 587 13.97 7.10 -10.18
C GLN A 587 13.75 8.60 -10.44
N THR A 588 14.05 9.46 -9.49
CA THR A 588 14.04 10.92 -9.70
C THR A 588 15.46 11.50 -9.66
N THR A 589 16.31 11.02 -10.57
CA THR A 589 17.65 11.62 -10.77
C THR A 589 17.50 13.03 -11.34
N GLU A 590 18.53 13.87 -11.13
CA GLU A 590 18.52 15.26 -11.59
C GLU A 590 18.33 15.36 -13.12
N GLU A 591 19.11 14.59 -13.89
CA GLU A 591 19.04 14.58 -15.36
C GLU A 591 17.65 14.17 -15.87
N ARG A 592 17.09 13.08 -15.33
CA ARG A 592 15.75 12.60 -15.71
C ARG A 592 14.70 13.65 -15.36
N THR A 593 14.77 14.23 -14.17
CA THR A 593 13.81 15.24 -13.72
C THR A 593 13.83 16.47 -14.61
N GLN A 594 15.00 16.94 -15.04
CA GLN A 594 15.14 18.06 -15.97
C GLN A 594 14.52 17.76 -17.35
N LEU A 595 14.66 16.54 -17.86
CA LEU A 595 14.03 16.14 -19.13
C LEU A 595 12.49 16.21 -19.05
N TYR A 596 11.91 15.64 -17.99
CA TYR A 596 10.47 15.69 -17.77
C TYR A 596 9.97 17.11 -17.50
N HIS A 597 10.71 17.93 -16.75
CA HIS A 597 10.36 19.34 -16.55
C HIS A 597 10.33 20.09 -17.88
N ALA A 598 11.31 19.89 -18.76
CA ALA A 598 11.37 20.54 -20.06
C ALA A 598 10.21 20.15 -20.99
N GLU A 599 9.73 18.90 -20.88
CA GLU A 599 8.54 18.39 -21.58
C GLU A 599 7.25 19.03 -21.02
N ILE A 600 7.07 18.99 -19.70
CA ILE A 600 5.90 19.57 -19.02
C ILE A 600 5.84 21.09 -19.26
N ASP A 601 6.97 21.79 -19.25
CA ASP A 601 7.06 23.22 -19.55
C ASP A 601 6.58 23.54 -20.97
N ALA A 602 6.95 22.71 -21.96
CA ALA A 602 6.51 22.88 -23.34
C ALA A 602 4.98 22.68 -23.46
N LEU A 603 4.48 21.57 -22.91
CA LEU A 603 3.04 21.27 -22.91
C LEU A 603 2.22 22.34 -22.18
N TYR A 604 2.71 22.87 -21.07
CA TYR A 604 2.02 23.90 -20.32
C TYR A 604 1.97 25.24 -21.07
N LYS A 605 3.02 25.59 -21.83
CA LYS A 605 3.00 26.77 -22.72
C LYS A 605 1.93 26.63 -23.80
N ASP A 606 1.87 25.47 -24.44
CA ASP A 606 0.86 25.17 -25.47
C ASP A 606 -0.56 25.16 -24.89
N LEU A 607 -0.75 24.54 -23.73
CA LEU A 607 -2.00 24.54 -22.98
C LEU A 607 -2.45 25.97 -22.66
N THR A 608 -1.53 26.80 -22.20
CA THR A 608 -1.85 28.20 -21.85
C THR A 608 -2.20 29.01 -23.10
N ALA A 609 -1.50 28.82 -24.21
CA ALA A 609 -1.81 29.49 -25.47
C ALA A 609 -3.19 29.09 -26.00
N LYS A 610 -3.48 27.79 -26.07
CA LYS A 610 -4.79 27.28 -26.52
C LYS A 610 -5.92 27.61 -25.56
N GLY A 611 -5.68 27.56 -24.25
CA GLY A 611 -6.65 27.97 -23.23
C GLY A 611 -7.08 29.43 -23.38
N LYS A 612 -6.14 30.34 -23.70
CA LYS A 612 -6.46 31.74 -24.01
C LYS A 612 -7.34 31.87 -25.26
N VAL A 613 -7.04 31.11 -26.31
CA VAL A 613 -7.86 31.06 -27.52
C VAL A 613 -9.27 30.55 -27.21
N LEU A 614 -9.39 29.46 -26.44
CA LEU A 614 -10.66 28.87 -26.04
C LEU A 614 -11.55 29.82 -25.22
N ILE A 615 -10.98 30.74 -24.44
CA ILE A 615 -11.78 31.76 -23.75
C ILE A 615 -12.35 32.79 -24.73
N LEU A 616 -11.64 33.06 -25.82
CA LEU A 616 -12.01 34.05 -26.83
C LEU A 616 -12.90 33.47 -27.94
N SER A 617 -12.82 32.17 -28.21
CA SER A 617 -13.57 31.46 -29.26
C SER A 617 -14.52 30.41 -28.68
N SER A 618 -15.73 30.28 -29.24
CA SER A 618 -16.73 29.28 -28.81
C SER A 618 -16.71 27.99 -29.64
N GLU A 619 -15.60 27.67 -30.29
CA GLU A 619 -15.51 26.52 -31.20
C GLU A 619 -15.31 25.20 -30.45
N PHE A 620 -16.10 24.18 -30.82
CA PHE A 620 -16.08 22.86 -30.16
C PHE A 620 -14.74 22.12 -30.27
N GLY A 621 -13.95 22.33 -31.34
CA GLY A 621 -12.68 21.64 -31.57
C GLY A 621 -11.55 22.07 -30.62
N GLU A 622 -11.56 23.33 -30.18
CA GLU A 622 -10.52 23.85 -29.27
C GLU A 622 -10.64 23.25 -27.86
N ALA A 623 -11.86 22.94 -27.41
CA ALA A 623 -12.08 22.33 -26.10
C ALA A 623 -11.48 20.91 -26.02
N ASP A 624 -11.60 20.09 -27.07
CA ASP A 624 -11.02 18.74 -27.04
C ASP A 624 -9.49 18.76 -27.10
N ALA A 625 -8.91 19.69 -27.87
CA ALA A 625 -7.46 19.91 -27.92
C ALA A 625 -6.89 20.31 -26.56
N VAL A 626 -7.56 21.24 -25.86
CA VAL A 626 -7.20 21.64 -24.48
C VAL A 626 -7.31 20.45 -23.52
N CYS A 627 -8.38 19.65 -23.62
CA CYS A 627 -8.51 18.42 -22.81
C CYS A 627 -7.36 17.42 -23.03
N ASN A 628 -6.94 17.20 -24.28
CA ASN A 628 -5.82 16.31 -24.59
C ASN A 628 -4.51 16.84 -23.97
N LEU A 629 -4.24 18.15 -24.09
CA LEU A 629 -3.04 18.75 -23.49
C LEU A 629 -3.01 18.64 -21.96
N ILE A 630 -4.16 18.80 -21.29
CA ILE A 630 -4.26 18.59 -19.84
C ILE A 630 -3.88 17.15 -19.46
N LEU A 631 -4.43 16.17 -20.20
CA LEU A 631 -4.15 14.75 -19.94
C LEU A 631 -2.71 14.37 -20.27
N SER A 632 -2.13 14.90 -21.35
CA SER A 632 -0.71 14.69 -21.69
C SER A 632 0.21 15.28 -20.63
N LEU A 633 -0.06 16.50 -20.15
CA LEU A 633 0.72 17.13 -19.08
C LEU A 633 0.73 16.26 -17.81
N VAL A 634 -0.41 15.69 -17.45
CA VAL A 634 -0.52 14.83 -16.26
C VAL A 634 0.04 13.42 -16.50
N TYR A 635 0.00 12.90 -17.72
CA TYR A 635 0.70 11.66 -18.08
C TYR A 635 2.20 11.74 -17.77
N TYR A 636 2.87 12.86 -18.10
CA TYR A 636 4.27 13.06 -17.75
C TYR A 636 4.49 13.26 -16.25
N PHE A 637 3.55 13.91 -15.55
CA PHE A 637 3.60 14.02 -14.10
C PHE A 637 3.54 12.64 -13.41
N TYR A 638 2.66 11.74 -13.85
CA TYR A 638 2.57 10.37 -13.34
C TYR A 638 3.81 9.54 -13.65
N ASN A 639 4.39 9.69 -14.82
CA ASN A 639 5.63 8.98 -15.16
C ASN A 639 6.84 9.53 -14.39
N LEU A 640 6.87 10.83 -14.08
CA LEU A 640 7.93 11.44 -13.27
C LEU A 640 7.83 11.03 -11.79
N MET A 641 6.62 10.97 -11.22
CA MET A 641 6.36 10.83 -9.78
C MET A 641 7.15 11.83 -8.93
N PRO A 642 6.94 13.16 -9.09
CA PRO A 642 7.84 14.17 -8.54
C PRO A 642 7.69 14.42 -7.02
N LEU A 643 6.75 13.77 -6.36
CA LEU A 643 6.47 13.95 -4.93
C LEU A 643 6.80 12.70 -4.12
N SER A 644 7.25 12.89 -2.88
CA SER A 644 7.54 11.80 -1.94
C SER A 644 6.32 10.93 -1.62
N ARG A 645 5.12 11.51 -1.59
CA ARG A 645 3.83 10.83 -1.39
C ARG A 645 2.73 11.62 -2.11
N GLY A 646 1.63 10.96 -2.47
CA GLY A 646 0.40 11.64 -2.91
C GLY A 646 0.35 12.12 -4.36
N SER A 647 1.38 11.87 -5.19
CA SER A 647 1.42 12.24 -6.61
C SER A 647 0.14 11.87 -7.36
N SER A 648 -0.38 10.66 -7.09
CA SER A 648 -1.58 10.08 -7.68
C SER A 648 -2.81 11.01 -7.58
N VAL A 649 -3.23 11.32 -6.35
CA VAL A 649 -4.45 12.10 -6.10
C VAL A 649 -4.28 13.57 -6.45
N ILE A 650 -3.08 14.12 -6.25
CA ILE A 650 -2.75 15.52 -6.57
C ILE A 650 -2.91 15.75 -8.08
N ALA A 651 -2.28 14.91 -8.89
CA ALA A 651 -2.35 15.05 -10.33
C ALA A 651 -3.78 14.87 -10.86
N TYR A 652 -4.54 13.93 -10.31
CA TYR A 652 -5.94 13.77 -10.69
C TYR A 652 -6.79 14.99 -10.32
N SER A 653 -6.60 15.58 -9.14
CA SER A 653 -7.31 16.82 -8.75
C SER A 653 -6.99 18.00 -9.68
N VAL A 654 -5.75 18.09 -10.16
CA VAL A 654 -5.32 19.07 -11.16
C VAL A 654 -5.98 18.82 -12.51
N ILE A 655 -6.12 17.56 -12.95
CA ILE A 655 -6.91 17.21 -14.15
C ILE A 655 -8.33 17.76 -14.01
N VAL A 656 -9.01 17.42 -12.90
CA VAL A 656 -10.41 17.83 -12.69
C VAL A 656 -10.54 19.35 -12.72
N GLY A 657 -9.69 20.09 -12.00
CA GLY A 657 -9.73 21.54 -11.98
C GLY A 657 -9.44 22.18 -13.34
N ALA A 658 -8.41 21.71 -14.05
CA ALA A 658 -8.04 22.25 -15.36
C ALA A 658 -9.10 21.97 -16.44
N LEU A 659 -9.74 20.78 -16.42
CA LEU A 659 -10.86 20.47 -17.31
C LEU A 659 -12.08 21.36 -17.02
N MET A 660 -12.37 21.61 -15.74
CA MET A 660 -13.45 22.52 -15.37
C MET A 660 -13.18 23.95 -15.88
N ALA A 661 -11.93 24.40 -15.86
CA ALA A 661 -11.55 25.70 -16.43
C ALA A 661 -11.76 25.75 -17.95
N SER A 662 -11.65 24.61 -18.67
CA SER A 662 -11.98 24.51 -20.10
C SER A 662 -13.47 24.36 -20.40
N GLY A 663 -14.32 24.42 -19.38
CA GLY A 663 -15.77 24.30 -19.51
C GLY A 663 -16.28 22.86 -19.53
N LYS A 664 -15.45 21.89 -19.12
CA LYS A 664 -15.82 20.47 -19.04
C LYS A 664 -15.83 19.99 -17.59
N GLU A 665 -16.95 19.47 -17.12
CA GLU A 665 -17.03 18.83 -15.80
C GLU A 665 -16.83 17.32 -15.89
N VAL A 666 -16.14 16.76 -14.89
CA VAL A 666 -15.97 15.31 -14.72
C VAL A 666 -17.17 14.80 -13.92
N ALA A 667 -18.01 13.97 -14.53
CA ALA A 667 -19.18 13.37 -13.89
C ALA A 667 -19.01 11.87 -13.60
N GLY A 668 -17.98 11.25 -14.16
CA GLY A 668 -17.68 9.84 -14.00
C GLY A 668 -16.77 9.55 -12.81
N LYS A 669 -16.82 8.31 -12.33
CA LYS A 669 -15.93 7.78 -11.30
C LYS A 669 -14.81 6.98 -11.94
N ILE A 670 -13.70 6.86 -11.21
CA ILE A 670 -12.63 5.92 -11.57
C ILE A 670 -13.21 4.50 -11.50
N PRO A 671 -13.07 3.67 -12.55
CA PRO A 671 -13.64 2.33 -12.54
C PRO A 671 -13.05 1.44 -11.44
N LYS A 672 -13.85 0.48 -10.96
CA LYS A 672 -13.42 -0.50 -9.96
C LYS A 672 -12.14 -1.23 -10.41
N GLY A 673 -11.18 -1.38 -9.50
CA GLY A 673 -9.91 -2.05 -9.76
C GLY A 673 -8.91 -1.24 -10.60
N LYS A 674 -9.20 0.03 -10.89
CA LYS A 674 -8.31 0.91 -11.67
C LYS A 674 -7.62 1.95 -10.79
N LEU A 675 -6.35 2.21 -11.10
CA LEU A 675 -5.49 3.22 -10.53
C LEU A 675 -5.01 4.13 -11.66
N VAL A 676 -5.26 5.45 -11.56
CA VAL A 676 -5.05 6.37 -12.69
C VAL A 676 -3.57 6.53 -13.02
N ASP A 677 -2.71 6.53 -12.01
CA ASP A 677 -1.26 6.55 -12.17
C ASP A 677 -0.75 5.29 -12.88
N PHE A 678 -1.22 4.10 -12.52
CA PHE A 678 -0.83 2.86 -13.21
C PHE A 678 -1.39 2.78 -14.63
N GLU A 679 -2.60 3.28 -14.90
CA GLU A 679 -3.11 3.41 -16.27
C GLU A 679 -2.24 4.37 -17.11
N ALA A 680 -1.69 5.42 -16.50
CA ALA A 680 -0.74 6.31 -17.18
C ALA A 680 0.63 5.66 -17.40
N MET A 681 1.21 5.06 -16.36
CA MET A 681 2.54 4.45 -16.42
C MET A 681 2.58 3.27 -17.41
N THR A 682 1.51 2.46 -17.45
CA THR A 682 1.44 1.30 -18.34
C THR A 682 0.90 1.62 -19.74
N ALA A 683 0.48 2.87 -20.00
CA ALA A 683 0.07 3.28 -21.34
C ALA A 683 1.29 3.40 -22.27
N PRO A 684 1.16 3.06 -23.56
CA PRO A 684 2.27 3.19 -24.51
C PRO A 684 2.63 4.64 -24.85
N GLY A 685 1.78 5.61 -24.50
CA GLY A 685 1.94 7.02 -24.81
C GLY A 685 0.79 7.87 -24.26
N SER A 686 0.95 9.19 -24.36
CA SER A 686 0.01 10.15 -23.77
C SER A 686 -1.39 10.12 -24.41
N GLU A 687 -1.47 9.81 -25.71
CA GLU A 687 -2.72 9.70 -26.47
C GLU A 687 -3.52 8.48 -26.02
N ALA A 688 -2.83 7.35 -25.80
CA ALA A 688 -3.45 6.13 -25.30
C ALA A 688 -4.00 6.33 -23.89
N PHE A 689 -3.21 6.96 -23.01
CA PHE A 689 -3.69 7.36 -21.68
C PHE A 689 -4.90 8.30 -21.78
N SER A 690 -4.86 9.29 -22.66
CA SER A 690 -5.96 10.24 -22.84
C SER A 690 -7.25 9.55 -23.25
N LYS A 691 -7.18 8.57 -24.16
CA LYS A 691 -8.34 7.75 -24.56
C LYS A 691 -8.88 6.92 -23.40
N ILE A 692 -8.00 6.28 -22.62
CA ILE A 692 -8.39 5.51 -21.43
C ILE A 692 -9.09 6.43 -20.44
N ALA A 693 -8.47 7.54 -20.05
CA ALA A 693 -9.01 8.49 -19.08
C ALA A 693 -10.37 9.04 -19.49
N LYS A 694 -10.51 9.52 -20.74
CA LYS A 694 -11.77 10.05 -21.26
C LYS A 694 -12.91 9.02 -21.26
N SER A 695 -12.61 7.72 -21.40
CA SER A 695 -13.64 6.68 -21.49
C SER A 695 -14.50 6.54 -20.22
N TRP A 696 -13.95 6.88 -19.05
CA TRP A 696 -14.65 6.76 -17.77
C TRP A 696 -14.84 8.10 -17.03
N MET A 697 -14.16 9.18 -17.43
CA MET A 697 -14.39 10.52 -16.86
C MET A 697 -15.80 11.08 -17.14
N ASN A 698 -16.49 10.59 -18.18
CA ASN A 698 -17.84 11.04 -18.56
C ASN A 698 -17.94 12.58 -18.63
N LEU A 699 -17.15 13.19 -19.51
CA LEU A 699 -17.01 14.65 -19.59
C LEU A 699 -18.32 15.30 -20.08
N LYS A 700 -18.87 16.21 -19.29
CA LYS A 700 -20.08 16.99 -19.62
C LYS A 700 -19.77 18.48 -19.72
N SER A 701 -20.69 19.25 -20.29
CA SER A 701 -20.60 20.72 -20.23
C SER A 701 -20.73 21.19 -18.78
N ILE A 702 -19.85 22.10 -18.35
CA ILE A 702 -19.86 22.60 -16.98
C ILE A 702 -21.17 23.31 -16.63
N SER A 703 -21.70 23.05 -15.43
CA SER A 703 -22.87 23.76 -14.92
C SER A 703 -22.59 25.27 -14.71
N PRO A 704 -23.55 26.18 -15.00
CA PRO A 704 -23.41 27.60 -14.68
C PRO A 704 -23.19 27.89 -13.18
N SER A 705 -23.65 27.00 -12.30
CA SER A 705 -23.50 27.12 -10.83
C SER A 705 -22.04 27.23 -10.36
N TYR A 706 -21.08 26.65 -11.09
CA TYR A 706 -19.66 26.77 -10.70
C TYR A 706 -19.12 28.19 -10.86
N LYS A 707 -19.72 29.01 -11.74
CA LYS A 707 -19.30 30.41 -11.94
C LYS A 707 -19.75 31.32 -10.80
N THR A 708 -20.75 30.92 -10.03
CA THR A 708 -21.27 31.69 -8.88
C THR A 708 -20.60 31.33 -7.57
N LEU A 709 -19.73 30.30 -7.55
CA LEU A 709 -18.98 29.92 -6.36
C LEU A 709 -17.96 31.01 -5.97
N PRO A 710 -17.77 31.27 -4.66
CA PRO A 710 -16.75 32.21 -4.21
C PRO A 710 -15.34 31.72 -4.50
N SER A 711 -14.37 32.63 -4.49
CA SER A 711 -12.95 32.32 -4.64
C SER A 711 -12.46 31.46 -3.47
N VAL A 712 -11.93 30.26 -3.74
CA VAL A 712 -11.43 29.34 -2.70
C VAL A 712 -10.28 30.00 -1.93
N SER A 713 -9.33 30.60 -2.66
CA SER A 713 -8.13 31.23 -2.07
C SER A 713 -8.44 32.46 -1.23
N GLU A 714 -9.54 33.18 -1.52
CA GLU A 714 -9.98 34.33 -0.73
C GLU A 714 -10.87 33.91 0.45
N THR A 715 -11.62 32.81 0.30
CA THR A 715 -12.46 32.25 1.36
C THR A 715 -11.62 31.58 2.44
N PHE A 716 -10.53 30.91 2.05
CA PHE A 716 -9.62 30.21 2.96
C PHE A 716 -8.16 30.72 2.79
N PRO A 717 -7.86 31.96 3.18
CA PRO A 717 -6.57 32.60 2.89
C PRO A 717 -5.40 32.18 3.80
N THR A 718 -5.67 31.45 4.88
CA THR A 718 -4.68 31.05 5.91
C THR A 718 -4.75 29.55 6.23
N LEU A 719 -3.69 28.99 6.82
CA LEU A 719 -3.69 27.60 7.29
C LEU A 719 -4.83 27.31 8.27
N ARG A 720 -5.15 28.28 9.15
CA ARG A 720 -6.30 28.19 10.07
C ARG A 720 -7.58 27.91 9.31
N SER A 721 -7.92 28.76 8.34
CA SER A 721 -9.17 28.66 7.58
C SER A 721 -9.25 27.38 6.75
N MET A 722 -8.12 26.88 6.23
CA MET A 722 -8.05 25.57 5.58
C MET A 722 -8.31 24.43 6.56
N MET A 723 -7.71 24.45 7.75
CA MET A 723 -7.95 23.43 8.77
C MET A 723 -9.41 23.45 9.25
N GLU A 724 -10.00 24.62 9.48
CA GLU A 724 -11.42 24.77 9.87
C GLU A 724 -12.37 24.09 8.88
N VAL A 725 -12.22 24.38 7.59
CA VAL A 725 -13.10 23.78 6.57
C VAL A 725 -12.88 22.28 6.41
N LEU A 726 -11.64 21.79 6.55
CA LEU A 726 -11.35 20.36 6.48
C LEU A 726 -11.92 19.57 7.66
N ASN A 727 -12.13 20.23 8.81
CA ASN A 727 -12.64 19.60 10.04
C ASN A 727 -14.15 19.79 10.25
N THR A 728 -14.84 20.46 9.32
CA THR A 728 -16.29 20.68 9.35
C THR A 728 -17.05 19.39 9.02
N ASP A 729 -18.13 19.05 9.73
CA ASP A 729 -19.01 17.96 9.31
C ASP A 729 -20.12 18.49 8.40
N SER A 730 -20.08 18.12 7.12
CA SER A 730 -21.05 18.53 6.09
C SER A 730 -22.02 17.41 5.71
N THR A 731 -21.77 16.19 6.20
CA THR A 731 -22.45 14.95 5.77
C THR A 731 -23.98 15.02 5.85
N PRO A 732 -24.60 15.50 6.96
CA PRO A 732 -26.06 15.49 7.11
C PRO A 732 -26.81 16.41 6.12
N ARG A 733 -26.11 17.35 5.48
CA ARG A 733 -26.71 18.44 4.69
C ARG A 733 -26.38 18.31 3.20
N CYS A 734 -25.13 17.98 2.85
CA CYS A 734 -24.74 17.83 1.46
C CYS A 734 -25.40 16.62 0.79
N LEU A 735 -25.67 15.54 1.54
CA LEU A 735 -26.42 14.37 1.06
C LEU A 735 -27.90 14.65 0.73
N LYS A 736 -28.48 15.77 1.21
CA LYS A 736 -29.86 16.16 0.91
C LYS A 736 -29.99 17.03 -0.36
N LYS A 737 -28.87 17.54 -0.88
CA LYS A 737 -28.82 18.45 -2.04
C LYS A 737 -28.24 17.79 -3.30
N LEU A 738 -27.59 16.63 -3.15
CA LEU A 738 -27.13 15.74 -4.21
C LEU A 738 -28.20 14.68 -4.48
#